data_AF-A0AAE4Y7K6-F1
#
_entry.id   AF-A0AAE4Y7K6-F1
#
_cell.length_a   1.000
_cell.length_b   1.000
_cell.length_c   1.000
_cell.angle_alpha   90.00
_cell.angle_beta   90.00
_cell.angle_gamma   90.00
#
_symmetry.space_group_name_H-M   'P 1'
#
loop_
_entity.id
_entity.type
_entity.pdbx_description
1 polymer ?
#
loop_
_entity_poly.entity_id
_entity_poly.type
_entity_poly.pdbx_seq_one_letter_code
_entity_poly.pdbx_strand_id
1 'polypeptide(L)'
;MSAHLHQYDLRAPVLSKPATPRLLAEEVAGWTTLQNLVLSDYPVSTEPDLFYHSRHLRQVGASSSGLRITGSGAVQMDGALNLLALGALRRACRLGRLALALHGTGRFEVTLHQSFANRSAERLLTEVVTLEPGRETIIEIDPDQLILRDGLLWVELSTQGLTVEEAVLFGGRFLTDQRAAPGFSLAVLRLTAGPDRLAAPLAAWTATRLHKTTILTAEIDPNRAEAHDAALTDLLARAKGHSHALILEHDSLVSPEFLDRAAAALALQSAPALISAARLDPSDAATLSDMGLTEGLRGLTPIAALTDLHRLAGALSATEAALQAAQEGRLIPHAAALGLPLAALDGIDCPVTIARAGAEPVLRIAAGLLQAQPLPGLILRKEHSGNPSKGLTALQNTILPERGLCTEERLYFNAQGAVTHDDVADSVILAEGAKVFFDTFFNGLSIGKWHAACALEGLWLGLRGRGKVEVKVYHAIPDRSWECLATRIATLSPTADLLIDLSHYPEVATDGVIYYEVQALTAAALTAGRFLTAARPDLDRRLMLSITTFKREAQVENTARRLARYLDTCDFATQIHALIVDNGHSANIQSHPRIRMIRNENLGGAGGFTRGLIEGEAQGFSHVLFMDDDASIPMEALHRTYAFLALAKDPRAAVAGSMITTTARWRMAENAAVFDRGCRPLHAGTDLRERAPVFAMEWESARKTPDKTYAGWWYFAFPVSQVQHYPFPFFVRGDDVNFSLSNDFKITTLNGVVTFGEDFTEKETPLNWYLDLRSHMVHHLSLDRMEVGRLGLLKMALSFFKRNIAKFQYESLDAVYLAWEDVLKGPDFFANNADASGARAAIKALVKNESFKPAGQIDTTPRKGLLDRLPGLRRKIGVLTLNGHFLPFTSRLGAHRIVPAASRGHLEAVWGASQITFLNIAGDKGYTTRKSTAKGLRALLRFLTLSARTAWAYDDLRRAYRQGHDRICRRAWWRPKLGLDPDRQP
;
A
#
# COMPACT_ATOMS: atom_id res chain seq x y z
N MET A 1 21.06 -14.80 20.08
CA MET A 1 21.51 -16.21 19.99
C MET A 1 22.57 -16.28 18.90
N SER A 2 23.73 -16.84 19.19
CA SER A 2 24.84 -16.97 18.25
C SER A 2 24.40 -17.81 17.05
N ALA A 3 24.50 -17.25 15.83
CA ALA A 3 24.37 -18.03 14.62
C ALA A 3 25.50 -19.06 14.61
N HIS A 4 25.14 -20.33 14.84
CA HIS A 4 26.05 -21.45 14.68
C HIS A 4 26.42 -21.51 13.19
N LEU A 5 27.61 -20.99 12.85
CA LEU A 5 28.32 -21.37 11.64
C LEU A 5 28.59 -22.87 11.74
N HIS A 6 27.81 -23.68 11.03
CA HIS A 6 28.05 -25.12 10.92
C HIS A 6 29.40 -25.34 10.23
N GLN A 7 30.40 -25.72 11.02
CA GLN A 7 31.68 -26.23 10.57
C GLN A 7 31.44 -27.64 10.03
N TYR A 8 31.60 -27.85 8.73
CA TYR A 8 31.46 -29.17 8.11
C TYR A 8 32.77 -29.95 8.20
N ASP A 9 32.67 -31.23 8.56
CA ASP A 9 33.80 -32.14 8.76
C ASP A 9 34.30 -32.65 7.38
N LEU A 10 35.11 -31.84 6.71
CA LEU A 10 35.77 -32.18 5.44
C LEU A 10 36.83 -33.25 5.71
N ARG A 11 36.53 -34.53 5.44
CA ARG A 11 37.55 -35.59 5.51
C ARG A 11 38.73 -35.25 4.60
N ALA A 12 39.94 -35.35 5.14
CA ALA A 12 41.17 -35.12 4.39
C ALA A 12 41.34 -36.20 3.31
N PRO A 13 41.81 -35.87 2.10
CA PRO A 13 42.10 -36.86 1.09
C PRO A 13 43.21 -37.81 1.57
N VAL A 14 43.05 -39.08 1.23
CA VAL A 14 44.10 -40.09 1.32
C VAL A 14 45.13 -39.77 0.22
N LEU A 15 46.35 -39.46 0.64
CA LEU A 15 47.60 -39.38 -0.14
C LEU A 15 47.69 -38.30 -1.23
N SER A 16 48.67 -37.39 -1.03
CA SER A 16 49.23 -36.50 -2.04
C SER A 16 49.74 -37.28 -3.26
N LYS A 17 48.98 -37.31 -4.34
CA LYS A 17 49.43 -37.74 -5.68
C LYS A 17 49.97 -36.53 -6.47
N PRO A 18 50.77 -36.75 -7.54
CA PRO A 18 51.49 -35.69 -8.26
C PRO A 18 50.54 -34.63 -8.85
N ALA A 19 51.09 -33.45 -9.15
CA ALA A 19 50.37 -32.37 -9.83
C ALA A 19 49.60 -32.90 -11.05
N THR A 20 48.30 -32.60 -11.10
CA THR A 20 47.41 -32.94 -12.22
C THR A 20 48.02 -32.40 -13.53
N PRO A 21 47.96 -33.14 -14.65
CA PRO A 21 48.49 -32.64 -15.91
C PRO A 21 47.79 -31.33 -16.29
N ARG A 22 48.58 -30.28 -16.54
CA ARG A 22 48.07 -29.04 -17.13
C ARG A 22 48.01 -29.24 -18.63
N LEU A 23 46.82 -29.09 -19.19
CA LEU A 23 46.62 -29.14 -20.64
C LEU A 23 46.92 -27.76 -21.23
N LEU A 24 47.62 -27.73 -22.36
CA LEU A 24 47.79 -26.54 -23.16
C LEU A 24 46.47 -26.21 -23.88
N ALA A 25 46.23 -24.93 -24.15
CA ALA A 25 45.05 -24.48 -24.89
C ALA A 25 44.91 -25.17 -26.26
N GLU A 26 46.04 -25.53 -26.88
CA GLU A 26 46.11 -26.28 -28.14
C GLU A 26 45.60 -27.73 -28.00
N GLU A 27 45.83 -28.37 -26.85
CA GLU A 27 45.40 -29.75 -26.57
C GLU A 27 43.88 -29.85 -26.38
N VAL A 28 43.24 -28.75 -25.99
CA VAL A 28 41.78 -28.67 -25.82
C VAL A 28 41.06 -27.91 -26.94
N ALA A 29 41.76 -27.45 -27.97
CA ALA A 29 41.20 -26.61 -29.04
C ALA A 29 40.03 -27.25 -29.82
N GLY A 30 39.78 -28.55 -29.62
CA GLY A 30 38.62 -29.27 -30.17
C GLY A 30 37.79 -30.01 -29.12
N TRP A 31 37.89 -29.65 -27.84
CA TRP A 31 37.03 -30.15 -26.76
C TRP A 31 35.71 -29.38 -26.72
N THR A 32 34.64 -30.02 -26.25
CA THR A 32 33.32 -29.40 -26.14
C THR A 32 33.13 -28.81 -24.74
N THR A 33 32.70 -27.55 -24.67
CA THR A 33 32.24 -26.93 -23.42
C THR A 33 30.94 -27.58 -22.97
N LEU A 34 30.95 -28.20 -21.79
CA LEU A 34 29.75 -28.78 -21.17
C LEU A 34 28.93 -27.72 -20.44
N GLN A 35 29.61 -26.83 -19.71
CA GLN A 35 28.97 -25.85 -18.85
C GLN A 35 29.94 -24.70 -18.58
N ASN A 36 29.49 -23.46 -18.76
CA ASN A 36 30.21 -22.28 -18.28
C ASN A 36 29.88 -22.04 -16.81
N LEU A 37 30.84 -21.52 -16.05
CA LEU A 37 30.60 -21.01 -14.71
C LEU A 37 29.84 -19.68 -14.81
N VAL A 38 28.64 -19.68 -14.26
CA VAL A 38 27.75 -18.52 -14.18
C VAL A 38 28.14 -17.70 -12.95
N LEU A 39 28.73 -16.53 -13.16
CA LEU A 39 29.15 -15.64 -12.05
C LEU A 39 28.05 -14.62 -11.68
N SER A 40 27.13 -14.36 -12.60
CA SER A 40 25.92 -13.55 -12.43
C SER A 40 25.06 -13.77 -13.67
N ASP A 41 23.73 -13.82 -13.55
CA ASP A 41 22.86 -14.10 -14.70
C ASP A 41 21.66 -13.16 -14.78
N TYR A 42 21.89 -11.95 -15.27
CA TYR A 42 20.81 -11.04 -15.63
C TYR A 42 20.34 -11.34 -17.08
N PRO A 43 19.06 -11.65 -17.34
CA PRO A 43 17.87 -11.36 -16.51
C PRO A 43 17.28 -12.55 -15.71
N VAL A 44 17.92 -13.72 -15.67
CA VAL A 44 17.36 -14.93 -15.03
C VAL A 44 17.25 -14.77 -13.51
N SER A 45 18.32 -14.38 -12.82
CA SER A 45 18.31 -14.05 -11.39
C SER A 45 19.50 -13.16 -10.99
N THR A 46 19.30 -12.32 -9.97
CA THR A 46 20.41 -11.56 -9.34
C THR A 46 20.79 -12.13 -7.98
N GLU A 47 20.21 -13.27 -7.58
CA GLU A 47 20.47 -13.89 -6.28
C GLU A 47 21.83 -14.60 -6.29
N PRO A 48 22.84 -14.12 -5.53
CA PRO A 48 24.19 -14.69 -5.54
C PRO A 48 24.21 -16.20 -5.26
N ASP A 49 23.34 -16.67 -4.35
CA ASP A 49 23.32 -18.05 -3.88
C ASP A 49 22.90 -19.08 -4.96
N LEU A 50 22.29 -18.64 -6.07
CA LEU A 50 22.08 -19.51 -7.25
C LEU A 50 23.37 -19.78 -8.03
N PHE A 51 24.37 -18.92 -7.88
CA PHE A 51 25.63 -18.96 -8.60
C PHE A 51 26.74 -19.50 -7.69
N TYR A 52 26.91 -18.92 -6.51
CA TYR A 52 28.02 -19.22 -5.63
C TYR A 52 27.75 -18.80 -4.17
N HIS A 53 28.49 -19.38 -3.23
CA HIS A 53 28.49 -18.97 -1.82
C HIS A 53 29.87 -18.41 -1.42
N SER A 54 29.90 -17.39 -0.56
CA SER A 54 31.15 -16.82 -0.03
C SER A 54 31.26 -17.00 1.49
N ARG A 55 32.42 -17.45 1.99
CA ARG A 55 32.63 -17.63 3.44
C ARG A 55 32.81 -16.30 4.19
N HIS A 56 33.05 -15.20 3.48
CA HIS A 56 33.25 -13.86 4.06
C HIS A 56 32.69 -12.76 3.11
N LEU A 57 31.39 -12.47 3.21
CA LEU A 57 30.64 -11.55 2.32
C LEU A 57 31.27 -10.15 2.09
N ARG A 58 32.17 -9.68 2.98
CA ARG A 58 32.85 -8.37 2.82
C ARG A 58 34.03 -8.39 1.84
N GLN A 59 34.53 -9.56 1.45
CA GLN A 59 35.76 -9.75 0.67
C GLN A 59 35.53 -10.30 -0.74
N VAL A 60 34.26 -10.51 -1.12
CA VAL A 60 33.88 -10.99 -2.46
C VAL A 60 32.87 -10.02 -3.07
N GLY A 61 33.15 -9.50 -4.26
CA GLY A 61 32.27 -8.59 -4.98
C GLY A 61 32.05 -9.04 -6.43
N ALA A 62 30.80 -9.18 -6.85
CA ALA A 62 30.44 -9.50 -8.24
C ALA A 62 30.13 -8.22 -9.04
N SER A 63 30.57 -8.23 -10.30
CA SER A 63 30.29 -7.20 -11.29
C SER A 63 30.09 -7.84 -12.67
N SER A 64 29.64 -7.07 -13.66
CA SER A 64 29.51 -7.55 -15.04
C SER A 64 30.85 -7.95 -15.69
N SER A 65 31.98 -7.64 -15.05
CA SER A 65 33.33 -7.97 -15.52
C SER A 65 33.99 -9.12 -14.75
N GLY A 66 33.29 -9.79 -13.84
CA GLY A 66 33.80 -10.95 -13.10
C GLY A 66 33.61 -10.87 -11.59
N LEU A 67 34.06 -11.92 -10.90
CA LEU A 67 34.03 -12.08 -9.44
C LEU A 67 35.38 -11.68 -8.84
N ARG A 68 35.38 -10.61 -8.05
CA ARG A 68 36.57 -10.08 -7.36
C ARG A 68 36.66 -10.63 -5.95
N ILE A 69 37.82 -11.18 -5.59
CA ILE A 69 38.16 -11.66 -4.24
C ILE A 69 39.32 -10.82 -3.70
N THR A 70 39.13 -10.19 -2.55
CA THR A 70 40.14 -9.35 -1.87
C THR A 70 40.56 -9.95 -0.54
N GLY A 71 41.85 -9.85 -0.19
CA GLY A 71 42.36 -10.39 1.08
C GLY A 71 42.25 -11.92 1.16
N SER A 72 41.75 -12.45 2.30
CA SER A 72 41.63 -13.89 2.59
C SER A 72 40.21 -14.41 2.38
N GLY A 73 39.68 -14.28 1.16
CA GLY A 73 38.35 -14.71 0.78
C GLY A 73 38.32 -16.11 0.17
N ALA A 74 37.15 -16.74 0.20
CA ALA A 74 36.88 -17.99 -0.52
C ALA A 74 35.46 -17.97 -1.09
N VAL A 75 35.32 -18.44 -2.33
CA VAL A 75 34.05 -18.61 -3.03
C VAL A 75 33.87 -20.08 -3.45
N GLN A 76 32.69 -20.60 -3.20
CA GLN A 76 32.27 -21.94 -3.61
C GLN A 76 31.27 -21.80 -4.75
N MET A 77 31.57 -22.37 -5.91
CA MET A 77 30.69 -22.37 -7.09
C MET A 77 29.70 -23.55 -7.02
N ASP A 78 29.06 -23.71 -5.87
CA ASP A 78 28.14 -24.80 -5.54
C ASP A 78 26.65 -24.41 -5.66
N GLY A 79 26.37 -23.23 -6.24
CA GLY A 79 25.03 -22.82 -6.60
C GLY A 79 24.42 -23.71 -7.69
N ALA A 80 23.09 -23.74 -7.77
CA ALA A 80 22.33 -24.63 -8.67
C ALA A 80 22.72 -24.49 -10.15
N LEU A 81 23.18 -23.31 -10.59
CA LEU A 81 23.64 -23.06 -11.97
C LEU A 81 25.09 -23.47 -12.22
N ASN A 82 25.90 -23.64 -11.18
CA ASN A 82 27.33 -24.00 -11.27
C ASN A 82 27.64 -25.46 -10.91
N LEU A 83 26.66 -26.21 -10.38
CA LEU A 83 26.78 -27.65 -10.18
C LEU A 83 26.78 -28.43 -11.50
N LEU A 84 27.80 -29.28 -11.69
CA LEU A 84 27.90 -30.21 -12.81
C LEU A 84 27.43 -31.62 -12.36
N ALA A 85 26.29 -32.07 -12.87
CA ALA A 85 25.72 -33.37 -12.54
C ALA A 85 26.26 -34.49 -13.44
N LEU A 86 27.40 -35.06 -13.06
CA LEU A 86 28.10 -36.10 -13.83
C LEU A 86 27.24 -37.34 -14.08
N GLY A 87 26.43 -37.76 -13.11
CA GLY A 87 25.56 -38.94 -13.27
C GLY A 87 24.49 -38.74 -14.35
N ALA A 88 23.82 -37.57 -14.35
CA ALA A 88 22.82 -37.24 -15.37
C ALA A 88 23.46 -37.08 -16.76
N LEU A 89 24.61 -36.40 -16.84
CA LEU A 89 25.32 -36.21 -18.10
C LEU A 89 25.88 -37.52 -18.67
N ARG A 90 26.38 -38.45 -17.85
CA ARG A 90 26.88 -39.75 -18.36
C ARG A 90 25.79 -40.66 -18.90
N ARG A 91 24.56 -40.50 -18.41
CA ARG A 91 23.39 -41.23 -18.95
C ARG A 91 22.93 -40.66 -20.28
N ALA A 92 22.89 -39.34 -20.39
CA ALA A 92 22.36 -38.65 -21.57
C ALA A 92 23.42 -38.43 -22.68
N CYS A 93 24.69 -38.26 -22.30
CA CYS A 93 25.76 -37.79 -23.19
C CYS A 93 26.96 -38.75 -23.20
N ARG A 94 27.65 -38.81 -24.34
CA ARG A 94 28.99 -39.35 -24.46
C ARG A 94 29.94 -38.39 -23.73
N LEU A 95 30.53 -38.87 -22.64
CA LEU A 95 31.55 -38.16 -21.88
C LEU A 95 32.84 -38.96 -21.90
N GLY A 96 33.95 -38.28 -22.18
CA GLY A 96 35.30 -38.84 -22.12
C GLY A 96 36.09 -38.17 -21.02
N ARG A 97 37.30 -37.68 -21.33
CA ARG A 97 38.10 -36.91 -20.38
C ARG A 97 37.43 -35.58 -20.07
N LEU A 98 37.65 -35.07 -18.87
CA LEU A 98 37.09 -33.82 -18.37
C LEU A 98 38.21 -32.85 -18.01
N ALA A 99 37.96 -31.56 -18.16
CA ALA A 99 38.86 -30.51 -17.71
C ALA A 99 38.08 -29.31 -17.19
N LEU A 100 38.70 -28.55 -16.29
CA LEU A 100 38.22 -27.25 -15.83
C LEU A 100 39.15 -26.17 -16.39
N ALA A 101 38.60 -25.28 -17.22
CA ALA A 101 39.30 -24.09 -17.69
C ALA A 101 38.85 -22.88 -16.88
N LEU A 102 39.80 -22.09 -16.40
CA LEU A 102 39.56 -20.87 -15.62
C LEU A 102 40.27 -19.69 -16.30
N HIS A 103 39.63 -18.53 -16.35
CA HIS A 103 40.25 -17.30 -16.81
C HIS A 103 40.03 -16.15 -15.82
N GLY A 104 41.07 -15.37 -15.59
CA GLY A 104 41.08 -14.39 -14.52
C GLY A 104 42.44 -13.73 -14.35
N THR A 105 42.61 -13.05 -13.23
CA THR A 105 43.87 -12.45 -12.79
C THR A 105 44.13 -12.79 -11.33
N GLY A 106 45.39 -13.01 -10.99
CA GLY A 106 45.82 -13.25 -9.60
C GLY A 106 45.95 -14.73 -9.26
N ARG A 107 46.21 -15.01 -7.99
CA ARG A 107 46.56 -16.36 -7.51
C ARG A 107 45.42 -16.94 -6.67
N PHE A 108 44.99 -18.14 -7.02
CA PHE A 108 43.91 -18.87 -6.36
C PHE A 108 44.39 -20.24 -5.93
N GLU A 109 43.99 -20.69 -4.75
CA GLU A 109 43.89 -22.10 -4.42
C GLU A 109 42.55 -22.62 -4.99
N VAL A 110 42.63 -23.48 -6.00
CA VAL A 110 41.50 -24.08 -6.69
C VAL A 110 41.28 -25.47 -6.11
N THR A 111 40.11 -25.71 -5.52
CA THR A 111 39.72 -27.01 -4.98
C THR A 111 38.52 -27.55 -5.73
N LEU A 112 38.62 -28.77 -6.27
CA LEU A 112 37.51 -29.47 -6.89
C LEU A 112 36.85 -30.40 -5.86
N HIS A 113 35.53 -30.31 -5.74
CA HIS A 113 34.75 -31.09 -4.79
C HIS A 113 33.76 -32.00 -5.51
N GLN A 114 33.49 -33.16 -4.91
CA GLN A 114 32.45 -34.10 -5.35
C GLN A 114 31.55 -34.49 -4.18
N SER A 115 30.24 -34.56 -4.42
CA SER A 115 29.25 -35.05 -3.44
C SER A 115 28.30 -36.08 -4.05
N PHE A 116 27.75 -36.92 -3.18
CA PHE A 116 26.83 -38.01 -3.51
C PHE A 116 25.58 -37.96 -2.64
N ALA A 117 24.50 -38.54 -3.16
CA ALA A 117 23.12 -38.41 -2.69
C ALA A 117 22.88 -38.57 -1.18
N ASN A 118 23.79 -39.20 -0.43
CA ASN A 118 23.72 -39.39 1.03
C ASN A 118 25.10 -39.30 1.73
N ARG A 119 26.13 -38.67 1.14
CA ARG A 119 27.48 -38.54 1.75
C ARG A 119 27.94 -37.09 1.88
N SER A 120 28.88 -36.85 2.78
CA SER A 120 29.60 -35.57 2.89
C SER A 120 30.41 -35.30 1.61
N ALA A 121 30.55 -34.03 1.25
CA ALA A 121 31.41 -33.60 0.15
C ALA A 121 32.85 -34.06 0.38
N GLU A 122 33.48 -34.63 -0.64
CA GLU A 122 34.88 -35.03 -0.64
C GLU A 122 35.69 -34.12 -1.56
N ARG A 123 36.91 -33.77 -1.14
CA ARG A 123 37.86 -32.98 -1.93
C ARG A 123 38.61 -33.90 -2.88
N LEU A 124 38.47 -33.67 -4.17
CA LEU A 124 39.13 -34.46 -5.21
C LEU A 124 40.56 -34.01 -5.45
N LEU A 125 40.74 -32.71 -5.63
CA LEU A 125 42.05 -32.09 -5.86
C LEU A 125 42.05 -30.68 -5.27
N THR A 126 43.22 -30.23 -4.84
CA THR A 126 43.50 -28.85 -4.45
C THR A 126 44.84 -28.45 -5.07
N GLU A 127 44.84 -27.39 -5.87
CA GLU A 127 46.05 -26.87 -6.52
C GLU A 127 46.08 -25.35 -6.46
N VAL A 128 47.27 -24.78 -6.27
CA VAL A 128 47.46 -23.33 -6.36
C VAL A 128 47.78 -22.93 -7.80
N VAL A 129 46.95 -22.08 -8.37
CA VAL A 129 46.99 -21.64 -9.76
C VAL A 129 47.15 -20.12 -9.83
N THR A 130 47.96 -19.64 -10.75
CA THR A 130 48.06 -18.22 -11.10
C THR A 130 47.34 -18.00 -12.43
N LEU A 131 46.26 -17.21 -12.41
CA LEU A 131 45.53 -16.84 -13.62
C LEU A 131 46.13 -15.58 -14.24
N GLU A 132 46.37 -15.63 -15.54
CA GLU A 132 46.89 -14.52 -16.34
C GLU A 132 45.78 -13.90 -17.19
N PRO A 133 45.70 -12.56 -17.31
CA PRO A 133 44.71 -11.92 -18.16
C PRO A 133 44.86 -12.38 -19.62
N GLY A 134 43.74 -12.78 -20.24
CA GLY A 134 43.70 -13.21 -21.64
C GLY A 134 44.17 -14.64 -21.91
N ARG A 135 44.53 -15.42 -20.87
CA ARG A 135 44.87 -16.84 -20.98
C ARG A 135 43.98 -17.69 -20.09
N GLU A 136 43.58 -18.86 -20.60
CA GLU A 136 42.90 -19.87 -19.80
C GLU A 136 43.93 -20.77 -19.12
N THR A 137 43.72 -21.06 -17.85
CA THR A 137 44.43 -22.14 -17.16
C THR A 137 43.54 -23.38 -17.12
N ILE A 138 44.06 -24.51 -17.59
CA ILE A 138 43.27 -25.71 -17.82
C ILE A 138 43.80 -26.84 -16.95
N ILE A 139 42.93 -27.34 -16.10
CA ILE A 139 43.21 -28.40 -15.14
C ILE A 139 42.49 -29.66 -15.64
N GLU A 140 43.24 -30.69 -16.06
CA GLU A 140 42.64 -31.98 -16.40
C GLU A 140 42.04 -32.60 -15.14
N ILE A 141 40.83 -33.13 -15.24
CA ILE A 141 40.16 -33.84 -14.16
C ILE A 141 40.41 -35.32 -14.41
N ASP A 142 41.36 -35.89 -13.67
CA ASP A 142 41.75 -37.29 -13.78
C ASP A 142 40.53 -38.20 -13.48
N PRO A 143 40.09 -39.05 -14.44
CA PRO A 143 38.98 -39.97 -14.22
C PRO A 143 39.17 -40.91 -13.02
N ASP A 144 40.41 -41.25 -12.67
CA ASP A 144 40.74 -42.12 -11.53
C ASP A 144 40.65 -41.39 -10.18
N GLN A 145 40.62 -40.05 -10.19
CA GLN A 145 40.40 -39.22 -9.00
C GLN A 145 38.91 -39.05 -8.68
N LEU A 146 38.00 -39.34 -9.63
CA LEU A 146 36.57 -39.33 -9.36
C LEU A 146 36.20 -40.52 -8.46
N ILE A 147 35.79 -40.23 -7.22
CA ILE A 147 35.53 -41.25 -6.18
C ILE A 147 34.43 -42.23 -6.60
N LEU A 148 33.44 -41.75 -7.37
CA LEU A 148 32.44 -42.59 -8.03
C LEU A 148 32.11 -42.03 -9.42
N ARG A 149 31.54 -42.90 -10.27
CA ARG A 149 31.13 -42.53 -11.62
C ARG A 149 29.94 -41.57 -11.69
N ASP A 150 29.15 -41.46 -10.63
CA ASP A 150 27.92 -40.67 -10.57
C ASP A 150 27.95 -39.73 -9.36
N GLY A 151 27.91 -38.40 -9.55
CA GLY A 151 27.90 -37.41 -8.46
C GLY A 151 27.77 -35.96 -8.95
N LEU A 152 27.73 -35.02 -8.01
CA LEU A 152 27.71 -33.57 -8.28
C LEU A 152 29.12 -33.00 -8.10
N LEU A 153 29.60 -32.25 -9.08
CA LEU A 153 30.93 -31.66 -9.12
C LEU A 153 30.83 -30.13 -9.08
N TRP A 154 31.70 -29.49 -8.29
CA TRP A 154 31.84 -28.02 -8.26
C TRP A 154 33.26 -27.60 -7.88
N VAL A 155 33.55 -26.31 -8.06
CA VAL A 155 34.86 -25.71 -7.75
C VAL A 155 34.76 -24.71 -6.61
N GLU A 156 35.76 -24.71 -5.73
CA GLU A 156 36.01 -23.68 -4.73
C GLU A 156 37.30 -22.92 -5.10
N LEU A 157 37.26 -21.60 -5.03
CA LEU A 157 38.39 -20.71 -5.28
C LEU A 157 38.67 -19.92 -4.00
N SER A 158 39.89 -20.06 -3.49
CA SER A 158 40.32 -19.42 -2.24
C SER A 158 41.58 -18.60 -2.45
N THR A 159 41.66 -17.43 -1.83
CA THR A 159 42.89 -16.66 -1.67
C THR A 159 43.47 -16.81 -0.26
N GLN A 160 42.85 -17.66 0.58
CA GLN A 160 43.26 -17.88 1.96
C GLN A 160 44.66 -18.52 2.03
N GLY A 161 45.56 -17.93 2.83
CA GLY A 161 46.95 -18.40 2.93
C GLY A 161 47.84 -17.97 1.76
N LEU A 162 47.31 -17.22 0.78
CA LEU A 162 48.07 -16.61 -0.30
C LEU A 162 48.23 -15.10 -0.03
N THR A 163 49.44 -14.56 -0.20
CA THR A 163 49.66 -13.11 -0.17
C THR A 163 49.21 -12.49 -1.48
N VAL A 164 47.93 -12.10 -1.58
CA VAL A 164 47.34 -11.46 -2.76
C VAL A 164 46.50 -10.26 -2.31
N GLU A 165 46.74 -9.07 -2.87
CA GLU A 165 45.91 -7.88 -2.59
C GLU A 165 44.52 -8.00 -3.22
N GLU A 166 44.47 -8.48 -4.47
CA GLU A 166 43.25 -8.66 -5.25
C GLU A 166 43.42 -9.78 -6.29
N ALA A 167 42.41 -10.65 -6.42
CA ALA A 167 42.32 -11.65 -7.49
C ALA A 167 40.92 -11.60 -8.12
N VAL A 168 40.82 -11.73 -9.43
CA VAL A 168 39.55 -11.63 -10.17
C VAL A 168 39.35 -12.85 -11.04
N LEU A 169 38.23 -13.56 -10.85
CA LEU A 169 37.79 -14.58 -11.78
C LEU A 169 36.89 -13.92 -12.83
N PHE A 170 37.31 -13.95 -14.09
CA PHE A 170 36.51 -13.45 -15.20
C PHE A 170 35.49 -14.49 -15.69
N GLY A 171 35.77 -15.77 -15.46
CA GLY A 171 34.87 -16.88 -15.76
C GLY A 171 35.60 -18.21 -15.74
N GLY A 172 34.86 -19.27 -16.06
CA GLY A 172 35.41 -20.62 -16.16
C GLY A 172 34.44 -21.54 -16.88
N ARG A 173 34.88 -22.75 -17.20
CA ARG A 173 34.08 -23.73 -17.93
C ARG A 173 34.56 -25.15 -17.72
N PHE A 174 33.61 -26.09 -17.65
CA PHE A 174 33.87 -27.51 -17.72
C PHE A 174 33.88 -27.97 -19.17
N LEU A 175 34.90 -28.74 -19.54
CA LEU A 175 35.17 -29.23 -20.89
C LEU A 175 35.13 -30.76 -20.92
N THR A 176 34.82 -31.34 -22.08
CA THR A 176 35.07 -32.76 -22.37
C THR A 176 35.77 -32.96 -23.72
N ASP A 177 36.61 -33.98 -23.82
CA ASP A 177 37.31 -34.34 -25.07
C ASP A 177 36.41 -34.91 -26.17
N GLN A 178 35.14 -35.16 -25.86
CA GLN A 178 34.14 -35.58 -26.83
C GLN A 178 33.73 -34.42 -27.73
N ARG A 179 33.46 -34.73 -29.01
CA ARG A 179 32.99 -33.77 -30.01
C ARG A 179 31.53 -34.01 -30.35
N ALA A 180 30.86 -32.94 -30.76
CA ALA A 180 29.51 -33.00 -31.34
C ALA A 180 29.45 -34.08 -32.43
N ALA A 181 28.32 -34.78 -32.51
CA ALA A 181 28.09 -35.77 -33.56
C ALA A 181 28.28 -35.14 -34.97
N PRO A 182 28.89 -35.85 -35.94
CA PRO A 182 28.94 -35.39 -37.32
C PRO A 182 27.53 -35.09 -37.84
N GLY A 183 27.33 -33.89 -38.39
CA GLY A 183 26.00 -33.45 -38.88
C GLY A 183 25.10 -32.79 -37.84
N PHE A 184 25.58 -32.54 -36.61
CA PHE A 184 24.81 -31.81 -35.61
C PHE A 184 24.38 -30.41 -36.13
N SER A 185 23.07 -30.19 -36.07
CA SER A 185 22.38 -28.95 -36.39
C SER A 185 21.17 -28.80 -35.47
N LEU A 186 20.95 -27.59 -34.97
CA LEU A 186 19.97 -27.29 -33.92
C LEU A 186 18.94 -26.26 -34.41
N ALA A 187 17.66 -26.57 -34.28
CA ALA A 187 16.58 -25.61 -34.44
C ALA A 187 16.06 -25.15 -33.07
N VAL A 188 16.18 -23.87 -32.74
CA VAL A 188 15.57 -23.29 -31.54
C VAL A 188 14.16 -22.83 -31.91
N LEU A 189 13.16 -23.53 -31.41
CA LEU A 189 11.74 -23.30 -31.70
C LEU A 189 11.16 -22.39 -30.62
N ARG A 190 10.57 -21.27 -31.05
CA ARG A 190 10.13 -20.24 -30.13
C ARG A 190 8.71 -19.79 -30.39
N LEU A 191 7.91 -19.84 -29.34
CA LEU A 191 6.59 -19.26 -29.32
C LEU A 191 6.70 -17.83 -28.75
N THR A 192 5.98 -16.85 -29.29
CA THR A 192 6.03 -15.46 -28.80
C THR A 192 4.63 -14.89 -28.64
N ALA A 193 4.38 -14.19 -27.53
CA ALA A 193 3.15 -13.43 -27.28
C ALA A 193 3.53 -11.97 -27.00
N GLY A 194 3.63 -11.13 -28.05
CA GLY A 194 4.03 -9.72 -27.93
C GLY A 194 5.52 -9.44 -28.19
N PRO A 195 6.06 -8.30 -27.69
CA PRO A 195 7.40 -7.83 -28.04
C PRO A 195 8.51 -8.82 -27.66
N ASP A 196 9.27 -9.25 -28.66
CA ASP A 196 10.29 -10.26 -28.49
C ASP A 196 11.61 -9.69 -27.91
N ARG A 197 11.83 -9.90 -26.60
CA ARG A 197 13.03 -9.47 -25.89
C ARG A 197 14.24 -10.40 -25.99
N LEU A 198 14.05 -11.69 -26.30
CA LEU A 198 15.16 -12.64 -26.49
C LEU A 198 15.63 -12.72 -27.94
N ALA A 199 14.95 -12.10 -28.91
CA ALA A 199 15.35 -12.10 -30.31
C ALA A 199 16.80 -11.63 -30.51
N ALA A 200 17.18 -10.50 -29.92
CA ALA A 200 18.54 -9.97 -30.03
C ALA A 200 19.59 -10.83 -29.28
N PRO A 201 19.38 -11.23 -28.00
CA PRO A 201 20.26 -12.17 -27.31
C PRO A 201 20.44 -13.51 -28.04
N LEU A 202 19.36 -14.11 -28.55
CA LEU A 202 19.41 -15.39 -29.28
C LEU A 202 20.13 -15.24 -30.62
N ALA A 203 19.92 -14.14 -31.34
CA ALA A 203 20.65 -13.84 -32.57
C ALA A 203 22.16 -13.70 -32.30
N ALA A 204 22.54 -12.96 -31.25
CA ALA A 204 23.93 -12.82 -30.83
C ALA A 204 24.53 -14.17 -30.40
N TRP A 205 23.80 -14.96 -29.63
CA TRP A 205 24.21 -16.30 -29.21
C TRP A 205 24.43 -17.21 -30.43
N THR A 206 23.51 -17.22 -31.38
CA THR A 206 23.57 -18.04 -32.61
C THR A 206 24.77 -17.66 -33.49
N ALA A 207 25.09 -16.37 -33.61
CA ALA A 207 26.21 -15.88 -34.41
C ALA A 207 27.59 -16.37 -33.94
N THR A 208 27.70 -16.81 -32.68
CA THR A 208 28.96 -17.28 -32.09
C THR A 208 29.14 -18.81 -32.16
N ARG A 209 28.18 -19.56 -32.73
CA ARG A 209 28.22 -21.03 -32.74
C ARG A 209 28.90 -21.60 -33.97
N LEU A 210 29.69 -22.64 -33.76
CA LEU A 210 30.38 -23.40 -34.81
C LEU A 210 29.46 -24.37 -35.57
N HIS A 211 28.26 -24.66 -35.05
CA HIS A 211 27.30 -25.60 -35.63
C HIS A 211 26.10 -24.87 -36.26
N LYS A 212 25.50 -25.46 -37.31
CA LYS A 212 24.33 -24.90 -38.00
C LYS A 212 23.15 -24.80 -37.02
N THR A 213 22.93 -23.59 -36.50
CA THR A 213 21.87 -23.28 -35.54
C THR A 213 20.89 -22.31 -36.17
N THR A 214 19.59 -22.54 -36.03
CA THR A 214 18.54 -21.69 -36.63
C THR A 214 17.46 -21.42 -35.61
N ILE A 215 16.99 -20.18 -35.53
CA ILE A 215 15.87 -19.78 -34.68
C ILE A 215 14.61 -19.76 -35.54
N LEU A 216 13.58 -20.49 -35.13
CA LEU A 216 12.28 -20.52 -35.77
C LEU A 216 11.25 -19.97 -34.77
N THR A 217 10.59 -18.88 -35.12
CA THR A 217 9.61 -18.21 -34.25
C THR A 217 8.19 -18.32 -34.83
N ALA A 218 7.21 -18.48 -33.95
CA ALA A 218 5.78 -18.37 -34.26
C ALA A 218 5.06 -17.53 -33.20
N GLU A 219 4.20 -16.62 -33.64
CA GLU A 219 3.41 -15.75 -32.76
C GLU A 219 2.12 -16.45 -32.33
N ILE A 220 1.76 -16.32 -31.06
CA ILE A 220 0.61 -16.99 -30.44
C ILE A 220 -0.23 -16.03 -29.60
N ASP A 221 -1.54 -16.29 -29.53
CA ASP A 221 -2.42 -15.71 -28.49
C ASP A 221 -2.35 -16.59 -27.24
N PRO A 222 -1.77 -16.10 -26.12
CA PRO A 222 -1.57 -16.90 -24.92
C PRO A 222 -2.88 -17.34 -24.26
N ASN A 223 -4.03 -16.76 -24.65
CA ASN A 223 -5.34 -17.11 -24.09
C ASN A 223 -6.04 -18.28 -24.82
N ARG A 224 -5.46 -18.78 -25.94
CA ARG A 224 -6.07 -19.84 -26.75
C ARG A 224 -5.13 -21.05 -26.86
N ALA A 225 -5.40 -22.10 -26.08
CA ALA A 225 -4.58 -23.32 -26.08
C ALA A 225 -4.45 -23.98 -27.48
N GLU A 226 -5.53 -23.99 -28.27
CA GLU A 226 -5.51 -24.54 -29.64
C GLU A 226 -4.55 -23.79 -30.59
N ALA A 227 -4.28 -22.51 -30.32
CA ALA A 227 -3.31 -21.72 -31.10
C ALA A 227 -1.85 -22.10 -30.79
N HIS A 228 -1.59 -22.60 -29.58
CA HIS A 228 -0.26 -23.04 -29.14
C HIS A 228 0.17 -24.32 -29.88
N ASP A 229 -0.73 -25.30 -29.96
CA ASP A 229 -0.50 -26.61 -30.60
C ASP A 229 -0.25 -26.48 -32.10
N ALA A 230 -1.04 -25.64 -32.77
CA ALA A 230 -0.90 -25.38 -34.20
C ALA A 230 0.44 -24.69 -34.51
N ALA A 231 0.84 -23.71 -33.70
CA ALA A 231 2.10 -22.99 -33.86
C ALA A 231 3.33 -23.90 -33.62
N LEU A 232 3.29 -24.74 -32.59
CA LEU A 232 4.39 -25.68 -32.32
C LEU A 232 4.51 -26.74 -33.43
N THR A 233 3.38 -27.22 -33.95
CA THR A 233 3.37 -28.17 -35.08
C THR A 233 3.99 -27.57 -36.34
N ASP A 234 3.68 -26.31 -36.68
CA ASP A 234 4.32 -25.57 -37.78
C ASP A 234 5.84 -25.44 -37.58
N LEU A 235 6.26 -25.05 -36.37
CA LEU A 235 7.67 -24.88 -36.03
C LEU A 235 8.46 -26.20 -36.17
N LEU A 236 7.90 -27.31 -35.71
CA LEU A 236 8.51 -28.63 -35.85
C LEU A 236 8.59 -29.08 -37.32
N ALA A 237 7.56 -28.80 -38.12
CA ALA A 237 7.58 -29.10 -39.56
C ALA A 237 8.69 -28.31 -40.28
N ARG A 238 8.89 -27.03 -39.93
CA ARG A 238 9.96 -26.17 -40.45
C ARG A 238 11.35 -26.59 -39.96
N ALA A 239 11.43 -27.30 -38.84
CA ALA A 239 12.67 -27.80 -38.26
C ALA A 239 13.19 -29.11 -38.87
N LYS A 240 12.41 -29.81 -39.72
CA LYS A 240 12.78 -31.13 -40.29
C LYS A 240 14.14 -31.20 -41.01
N GLY A 241 14.71 -30.06 -41.41
CA GLY A 241 16.06 -29.98 -42.01
C GLY A 241 17.23 -29.98 -41.00
N HIS A 242 16.93 -30.10 -39.70
CA HIS A 242 17.91 -30.09 -38.60
C HIS A 242 17.95 -31.44 -37.90
N SER A 243 19.03 -31.71 -37.18
CA SER A 243 19.19 -32.95 -36.42
C SER A 243 18.46 -32.95 -35.08
N HIS A 244 18.37 -31.78 -34.42
CA HIS A 244 17.78 -31.61 -33.10
C HIS A 244 16.96 -30.33 -33.04
N ALA A 245 15.98 -30.28 -32.13
CA ALA A 245 15.20 -29.09 -31.81
C ALA A 245 15.27 -28.78 -30.30
N LEU A 246 15.26 -27.50 -29.96
CA LEU A 246 15.09 -26.98 -28.59
C LEU A 246 13.87 -26.07 -28.57
N ILE A 247 12.82 -26.50 -27.87
CA ILE A 247 11.58 -25.74 -27.73
C ILE A 247 11.69 -24.83 -26.51
N LEU A 248 11.33 -23.56 -26.67
CA LEU A 248 11.24 -22.57 -25.60
C LEU A 248 9.81 -21.99 -25.54
N GLU A 249 9.20 -22.02 -24.36
CA GLU A 249 7.92 -21.36 -24.10
C GLU A 249 7.98 -19.84 -24.30
N HIS A 250 6.82 -19.23 -24.53
CA HIS A 250 6.71 -17.81 -24.84
C HIS A 250 7.06 -16.87 -23.69
N ASP A 251 7.05 -17.36 -22.46
CA ASP A 251 7.42 -16.63 -21.26
C ASP A 251 8.65 -17.21 -20.57
N SER A 252 9.50 -17.99 -21.27
CA SER A 252 10.77 -18.43 -20.70
C SER A 252 11.84 -17.34 -20.78
N LEU A 253 12.45 -16.98 -19.65
CA LEU A 253 13.71 -16.24 -19.58
C LEU A 253 14.87 -17.24 -19.55
N VAL A 254 15.78 -17.12 -20.53
CA VAL A 254 16.94 -18.01 -20.69
C VAL A 254 18.23 -17.19 -20.81
N SER A 255 19.32 -17.74 -20.28
CA SER A 255 20.66 -17.16 -20.40
C SER A 255 21.48 -17.81 -21.51
N PRO A 256 22.52 -17.12 -22.03
CA PRO A 256 23.47 -17.73 -22.96
C PRO A 256 24.08 -19.03 -22.42
N GLU A 257 24.36 -19.10 -21.11
CA GLU A 257 24.93 -20.25 -20.44
C GLU A 257 23.96 -21.43 -20.37
N PHE A 258 22.66 -21.17 -20.16
CA PHE A 258 21.60 -22.18 -20.30
C PHE A 258 21.60 -22.78 -21.70
N LEU A 259 21.64 -21.94 -22.74
CA LEU A 259 21.60 -22.37 -24.13
C LEU A 259 22.85 -23.18 -24.50
N ASP A 260 24.02 -22.79 -23.98
CA ASP A 260 25.29 -23.52 -24.16
C ASP A 260 25.22 -24.92 -23.59
N ARG A 261 24.72 -25.03 -22.36
CA ARG A 261 24.55 -26.31 -21.68
C ARG A 261 23.54 -27.20 -22.41
N ALA A 262 22.40 -26.64 -22.83
CA ALA A 262 21.39 -27.37 -23.60
C ALA A 262 21.96 -27.90 -24.94
N ALA A 263 22.64 -27.03 -25.69
CA ALA A 263 23.23 -27.37 -26.98
C ALA A 263 24.34 -28.41 -26.84
N ALA A 264 25.21 -28.28 -25.84
CA ALA A 264 26.28 -29.24 -25.56
C ALA A 264 25.70 -30.62 -25.22
N ALA A 265 24.67 -30.66 -24.37
CA ALA A 265 24.04 -31.91 -23.99
C ALA A 265 23.38 -32.61 -25.19
N LEU A 266 22.67 -31.86 -26.04
CA LEU A 266 22.08 -32.37 -27.28
C LEU A 266 23.15 -32.86 -28.28
N ALA A 267 24.23 -32.08 -28.46
CA ALA A 267 25.31 -32.41 -29.40
C ALA A 267 26.08 -33.68 -29.02
N LEU A 268 26.19 -33.95 -27.72
CA LEU A 268 26.91 -35.09 -27.17
C LEU A 268 26.03 -36.30 -26.88
N GLN A 269 24.73 -36.28 -27.23
CA GLN A 269 23.83 -37.39 -26.93
C GLN A 269 24.40 -38.76 -27.33
N SER A 270 24.26 -39.74 -26.44
CA SER A 270 24.69 -41.13 -26.64
C SER A 270 23.60 -41.98 -27.31
N ALA A 271 22.33 -41.65 -27.06
CA ALA A 271 21.15 -42.27 -27.65
C ALA A 271 20.04 -41.21 -27.82
N PRO A 272 19.02 -41.44 -28.67
CA PRO A 272 17.92 -40.52 -28.84
C PRO A 272 17.13 -40.39 -27.53
N ALA A 273 17.25 -39.25 -26.85
CA ALA A 273 16.58 -38.96 -25.59
C ALA A 273 16.08 -37.52 -25.55
N LEU A 274 14.98 -37.30 -24.82
CA LEU A 274 14.49 -35.95 -24.55
C LEU A 274 15.28 -35.35 -23.38
N ILE A 275 15.53 -34.04 -23.42
CA ILE A 275 16.18 -33.30 -22.33
C ILE A 275 15.22 -32.22 -21.86
N SER A 276 14.95 -32.13 -20.55
CA SER A 276 14.10 -31.09 -19.96
C SER A 276 14.88 -30.20 -18.98
N ALA A 277 14.37 -28.97 -18.81
CA ALA A 277 14.87 -27.98 -17.87
C ALA A 277 13.99 -27.90 -16.61
N ALA A 278 14.63 -27.61 -15.47
CA ALA A 278 13.96 -27.24 -14.23
C ALA A 278 13.49 -25.77 -14.26
N ARG A 279 12.47 -25.44 -13.48
CA ARG A 279 11.80 -24.13 -13.47
C ARG A 279 11.98 -23.42 -12.13
N LEU A 280 12.40 -22.16 -12.15
CA LEU A 280 12.34 -21.27 -10.97
C LEU A 280 10.93 -20.73 -10.76
N ASP A 281 10.57 -20.52 -9.50
CA ASP A 281 9.33 -19.87 -9.12
C ASP A 281 9.29 -18.44 -9.69
N PRO A 282 8.20 -18.04 -10.37
CA PRO A 282 8.09 -16.70 -10.93
C PRO A 282 8.11 -15.58 -9.87
N SER A 283 7.59 -15.88 -8.67
CA SER A 283 7.46 -14.99 -7.52
C SER A 283 8.68 -15.00 -6.59
N ASP A 284 9.43 -16.10 -6.57
CA ASP A 284 10.68 -16.24 -5.84
C ASP A 284 11.80 -16.76 -6.75
N ALA A 285 12.67 -15.84 -7.17
CA ALA A 285 13.79 -16.12 -8.06
C ALA A 285 14.89 -16.99 -7.42
N ALA A 286 14.71 -17.42 -6.17
CA ALA A 286 15.58 -18.34 -5.44
C ALA A 286 14.87 -19.67 -5.08
N THR A 287 13.71 -19.99 -5.65
CA THR A 287 12.99 -21.26 -5.36
C THR A 287 12.72 -22.04 -6.64
N LEU A 288 12.86 -23.38 -6.62
CA LEU A 288 12.44 -24.24 -7.72
C LEU A 288 10.94 -24.52 -7.63
N SER A 289 10.23 -24.30 -8.73
CA SER A 289 8.80 -24.60 -8.87
C SER A 289 8.53 -25.99 -9.44
N ASP A 290 9.43 -26.49 -10.32
CA ASP A 290 9.37 -27.84 -10.91
C ASP A 290 10.78 -28.29 -11.36
N MET A 291 11.05 -29.59 -11.35
CA MET A 291 12.25 -30.23 -11.92
C MET A 291 12.04 -30.76 -13.35
N GLY A 292 10.92 -30.41 -13.98
CA GLY A 292 10.65 -30.58 -15.41
C GLY A 292 9.84 -31.81 -15.78
N LEU A 293 9.44 -32.67 -14.83
CA LEU A 293 8.64 -33.89 -15.08
C LEU A 293 7.74 -34.35 -13.91
N THR A 294 7.67 -33.63 -12.77
CA THR A 294 6.86 -34.07 -11.61
C THR A 294 6.46 -32.90 -10.70
N GLU A 295 5.16 -32.70 -10.48
CA GLU A 295 4.58 -31.70 -9.54
C GLU A 295 4.97 -31.89 -8.06
N GLY A 296 5.70 -32.95 -7.70
CA GLY A 296 5.88 -33.41 -6.31
C GLY A 296 6.80 -32.56 -5.42
N LEU A 297 7.38 -31.45 -5.90
CA LEU A 297 8.44 -30.74 -5.18
C LEU A 297 8.31 -29.20 -5.25
N ARG A 298 7.11 -28.67 -4.96
CA ARG A 298 6.93 -27.23 -4.73
C ARG A 298 7.61 -26.79 -3.43
N GLY A 299 8.34 -25.67 -3.46
CA GLY A 299 8.86 -25.00 -2.26
C GLY A 299 10.29 -25.40 -1.85
N LEU A 300 11.06 -26.00 -2.75
CA LEU A 300 12.50 -26.20 -2.52
C LEU A 300 13.28 -24.92 -2.87
N THR A 301 13.71 -24.20 -1.85
CA THR A 301 14.80 -23.22 -1.97
C THR A 301 16.11 -23.96 -2.21
N PRO A 302 16.89 -23.71 -3.28
CA PRO A 302 18.18 -24.36 -3.51
C PRO A 302 19.29 -24.00 -2.51
N ILE A 303 18.99 -23.51 -1.30
CA ILE A 303 19.97 -22.84 -0.43
C ILE A 303 19.87 -23.33 1.02
N ALA A 304 20.61 -24.40 1.33
CA ALA A 304 21.64 -24.43 2.37
C ALA A 304 22.36 -25.78 2.37
N ALA A 305 23.70 -25.70 2.24
CA ALA A 305 24.72 -26.68 2.62
C ALA A 305 24.29 -28.13 2.85
N LEU A 306 24.80 -29.05 1.99
CA LEU A 306 24.78 -30.52 2.07
C LEU A 306 23.39 -31.19 2.19
N THR A 307 22.53 -30.71 3.08
CA THR A 307 21.16 -31.16 3.34
C THR A 307 20.27 -31.02 2.10
N ASP A 308 20.38 -29.92 1.35
CA ASP A 308 19.66 -29.74 0.09
C ASP A 308 20.32 -30.40 -1.12
N LEU A 309 21.64 -30.65 -1.10
CA LEU A 309 22.30 -31.52 -2.07
C LEU A 309 21.78 -32.97 -1.96
N HIS A 310 21.53 -33.45 -0.74
CA HIS A 310 20.84 -34.72 -0.49
C HIS A 310 19.38 -34.69 -0.91
N ARG A 311 18.65 -33.59 -0.66
CA ARG A 311 17.26 -33.44 -1.16
C ARG A 311 17.20 -33.33 -2.68
N LEU A 312 18.15 -32.69 -3.34
CA LEU A 312 18.22 -32.55 -4.80
C LEU A 312 18.57 -33.89 -5.45
N ALA A 313 19.50 -34.65 -4.86
CA ALA A 313 19.81 -36.00 -5.31
C ALA A 313 18.68 -37.01 -5.01
N GLY A 314 17.99 -36.85 -3.86
CA GLY A 314 16.78 -37.58 -3.52
C GLY A 314 15.60 -37.23 -4.42
N ALA A 315 15.46 -35.96 -4.79
CA ALA A 315 14.50 -35.47 -5.79
C ALA A 315 14.77 -36.07 -7.17
N LEU A 316 16.04 -36.09 -7.61
CA LEU A 316 16.43 -36.74 -8.87
C LEU A 316 16.07 -38.24 -8.88
N SER A 317 16.27 -38.93 -7.75
CA SER A 317 15.88 -40.33 -7.57
C SER A 317 14.35 -40.52 -7.51
N ALA A 318 13.62 -39.55 -6.95
CA ALA A 318 12.15 -39.55 -6.89
C ALA A 318 11.52 -39.23 -8.25
N THR A 319 12.12 -38.35 -9.04
CA THR A 319 11.75 -38.10 -10.44
C THR A 319 11.99 -39.35 -11.28
N GLU A 320 13.05 -40.12 -11.03
CA GLU A 320 13.27 -41.43 -11.69
C GLU A 320 12.15 -42.43 -11.35
N ALA A 321 11.76 -42.54 -10.08
CA ALA A 321 10.65 -43.40 -9.66
C ALA A 321 9.30 -42.97 -10.25
N ALA A 322 9.06 -41.66 -10.33
CA ALA A 322 7.85 -41.09 -10.92
C ALA A 322 7.83 -41.20 -12.46
N LEU A 323 8.99 -41.16 -13.13
CA LEU A 323 9.09 -41.49 -14.55
C LEU A 323 8.78 -42.96 -14.81
N GLN A 324 9.24 -43.84 -13.93
CA GLN A 324 8.93 -45.26 -13.99
C GLN A 324 7.43 -45.52 -13.77
N ALA A 325 6.78 -44.74 -12.90
CA ALA A 325 5.32 -44.77 -12.75
C ALA A 325 4.58 -44.16 -13.98
N ALA A 326 5.11 -43.10 -14.60
CA ALA A 326 4.55 -42.50 -15.81
C ALA A 326 4.66 -43.42 -17.06
N GLN A 327 5.60 -44.38 -17.07
CA GLN A 327 5.70 -45.42 -18.09
C GLN A 327 4.43 -46.29 -18.18
N GLU A 328 3.66 -46.41 -17.09
CA GLU A 328 2.40 -47.15 -17.05
C GLU A 328 1.22 -46.37 -17.67
N GLY A 329 1.40 -45.07 -17.97
CA GLY A 329 0.33 -44.15 -18.38
C GLY A 329 0.73 -43.05 -19.38
N ARG A 330 1.46 -43.38 -20.45
CA ARG A 330 1.69 -42.62 -21.73
C ARG A 330 1.34 -41.10 -21.76
N LEU A 331 2.01 -40.28 -20.96
CA LEU A 331 1.88 -38.81 -20.91
C LEU A 331 3.20 -38.18 -20.40
N ILE A 332 3.75 -37.17 -21.08
CA ILE A 332 4.96 -36.41 -20.64
C ILE A 332 4.54 -34.99 -20.24
N PRO A 333 4.73 -34.55 -18.98
CA PRO A 333 4.38 -33.20 -18.54
C PRO A 333 5.00 -32.12 -19.41
N HIS A 334 4.29 -31.01 -19.62
CA HIS A 334 4.79 -29.89 -20.40
C HIS A 334 5.97 -29.22 -19.67
N ALA A 335 7.16 -29.26 -20.28
CA ALA A 335 8.36 -28.61 -19.76
C ALA A 335 8.56 -27.27 -20.44
N ALA A 336 8.93 -26.23 -19.67
CA ALA A 336 9.13 -24.87 -20.17
C ALA A 336 10.31 -24.72 -21.15
N ALA A 337 11.19 -25.72 -21.20
CA ALA A 337 12.08 -25.97 -22.32
C ALA A 337 12.27 -27.48 -22.51
N LEU A 338 12.27 -27.92 -23.78
CA LEU A 338 12.41 -29.32 -24.17
C LEU A 338 13.35 -29.47 -25.37
N GLY A 339 14.42 -30.24 -25.22
CA GLY A 339 15.33 -30.61 -26.29
C GLY A 339 15.05 -32.02 -26.82
N LEU A 340 15.06 -32.21 -28.15
CA LEU A 340 14.79 -33.50 -28.78
C LEU A 340 15.60 -33.75 -30.07
N PRO A 341 15.98 -35.01 -30.36
CA PRO A 341 16.47 -35.42 -31.68
C PRO A 341 15.30 -35.55 -32.66
N LEU A 342 15.40 -34.90 -33.83
CA LEU A 342 14.31 -34.89 -34.82
C LEU A 342 14.15 -36.22 -35.55
N ALA A 343 15.20 -37.03 -35.67
CA ALA A 343 15.12 -38.39 -36.19
C ALA A 343 14.19 -39.30 -35.36
N ALA A 344 13.95 -38.95 -34.09
CA ALA A 344 12.99 -39.67 -33.26
C ALA A 344 11.52 -39.36 -33.61
N LEU A 345 11.29 -38.41 -34.54
CA LEU A 345 9.99 -38.09 -35.12
C LEU A 345 9.81 -38.66 -36.53
N ASP A 346 10.83 -39.30 -37.12
CA ASP A 346 10.73 -39.87 -38.46
C ASP A 346 9.71 -41.03 -38.50
N GLY A 347 8.70 -40.90 -39.37
CA GLY A 347 7.60 -41.86 -39.48
C GLY A 347 6.36 -41.54 -38.64
N ILE A 348 6.35 -40.44 -37.88
CA ILE A 348 5.18 -39.98 -37.10
C ILE A 348 4.42 -38.90 -37.91
N ASP A 349 3.41 -39.30 -38.67
CA ASP A 349 2.55 -38.40 -39.47
C ASP A 349 1.36 -37.78 -38.68
N CYS A 350 1.44 -37.71 -37.34
CA CYS A 350 0.34 -37.22 -36.49
C CYS A 350 0.64 -35.86 -35.83
N PRO A 351 -0.38 -35.01 -35.61
CA PRO A 351 -0.21 -33.72 -34.94
C PRO A 351 0.26 -33.93 -33.49
N VAL A 352 1.34 -33.25 -33.11
CA VAL A 352 1.76 -33.14 -31.70
C VAL A 352 0.61 -32.47 -30.95
N THR A 353 -0.12 -33.24 -30.16
CA THR A 353 -1.29 -32.74 -29.43
C THR A 353 -0.93 -32.58 -27.96
N ILE A 354 -1.21 -31.40 -27.42
CA ILE A 354 -1.02 -31.14 -25.99
C ILE A 354 -2.33 -31.56 -25.28
N ALA A 355 -2.31 -32.70 -24.60
CA ALA A 355 -3.45 -33.16 -23.81
C ALA A 355 -3.51 -32.42 -22.47
N ARG A 356 -4.69 -32.11 -21.96
CA ARG A 356 -4.86 -31.60 -20.59
C ARG A 356 -5.00 -32.77 -19.62
N ALA A 357 -4.03 -32.95 -18.73
CA ALA A 357 -4.17 -33.78 -17.54
C ALA A 357 -4.10 -32.87 -16.31
N GLY A 358 -5.26 -32.53 -15.73
CA GLY A 358 -5.33 -31.57 -14.62
C GLY A 358 -5.22 -30.11 -15.09
N ALA A 359 -4.44 -29.30 -14.36
CA ALA A 359 -4.28 -27.86 -14.59
C ALA A 359 -3.17 -27.50 -15.61
N GLU A 360 -2.31 -28.46 -15.95
CA GLU A 360 -1.15 -28.24 -16.82
C GLU A 360 -1.34 -28.97 -18.17
N PRO A 361 -0.84 -28.38 -19.28
CA PRO A 361 -0.77 -29.08 -20.56
C PRO A 361 0.24 -30.24 -20.47
N VAL A 362 0.09 -31.27 -21.30
CA VAL A 362 0.95 -32.46 -21.35
C VAL A 362 1.22 -32.80 -22.81
N LEU A 363 2.49 -32.95 -23.19
CA LEU A 363 2.87 -33.27 -24.56
C LEU A 363 2.64 -34.76 -24.82
N ARG A 364 1.82 -35.11 -25.84
CA ARG A 364 1.57 -36.50 -26.23
C ARG A 364 2.24 -36.81 -27.56
N ILE A 365 3.33 -37.59 -27.52
CA ILE A 365 3.97 -38.18 -28.71
C ILE A 365 3.51 -39.64 -28.80
N ALA A 366 2.88 -40.02 -29.91
CA ALA A 366 2.37 -41.38 -30.11
C ALA A 366 3.37 -42.22 -30.93
N ALA A 367 3.70 -43.40 -30.39
CA ALA A 367 4.59 -44.46 -30.89
C ALA A 367 6.10 -44.32 -30.52
N GLY A 368 6.54 -45.17 -29.57
CA GLY A 368 7.94 -45.30 -29.12
C GLY A 368 8.24 -44.50 -27.85
N LEU A 369 8.67 -45.15 -26.77
CA LEU A 369 9.08 -44.51 -25.52
C LEU A 369 10.38 -43.71 -25.73
N LEU A 370 10.30 -42.37 -25.79
CA LEU A 370 11.44 -41.49 -25.58
C LEU A 370 11.40 -40.99 -24.13
N GLN A 371 12.33 -41.46 -23.31
CA GLN A 371 12.45 -41.02 -21.93
C GLN A 371 13.03 -39.60 -21.90
N ALA A 372 12.39 -38.68 -21.18
CA ALA A 372 12.95 -37.36 -20.89
C ALA A 372 13.88 -37.43 -19.67
N GLN A 373 15.10 -36.95 -19.82
CA GLN A 373 16.08 -36.86 -18.74
C GLN A 373 16.19 -35.40 -18.29
N PRO A 374 15.81 -35.06 -17.05
CA PRO A 374 16.08 -33.73 -16.52
C PRO A 374 17.59 -33.58 -16.34
N LEU A 375 18.16 -32.49 -16.86
CA LEU A 375 19.57 -32.16 -16.62
C LEU A 375 19.65 -31.16 -15.46
N PRO A 376 20.19 -31.56 -14.28
CA PRO A 376 20.39 -30.62 -13.18
C PRO A 376 21.23 -29.44 -13.64
N GLY A 377 20.86 -28.22 -13.22
CA GLY A 377 21.50 -26.96 -13.61
C GLY A 377 21.13 -26.45 -15.01
N LEU A 378 20.21 -27.13 -15.71
CA LEU A 378 19.45 -26.55 -16.82
C LEU A 378 18.19 -25.90 -16.23
N ILE A 379 18.31 -24.65 -15.77
CA ILE A 379 17.25 -23.94 -15.01
C ILE A 379 16.78 -22.71 -15.79
N LEU A 380 15.46 -22.53 -15.89
CA LEU A 380 14.84 -21.37 -16.55
C LEU A 380 13.85 -20.68 -15.62
N ARG A 381 13.55 -19.40 -15.89
CA ARG A 381 12.56 -18.61 -15.14
C ARG A 381 11.39 -18.23 -16.04
N LYS A 382 10.16 -18.28 -15.51
CA LYS A 382 9.00 -17.70 -16.20
C LYS A 382 9.02 -16.17 -16.08
N GLU A 383 8.90 -15.45 -17.18
CA GLU A 383 8.62 -14.03 -17.22
C GLU A 383 7.27 -13.81 -16.54
N HIS A 384 7.25 -12.95 -15.52
CA HIS A 384 6.01 -12.51 -14.89
C HIS A 384 5.27 -11.65 -15.92
N SER A 385 4.41 -12.27 -16.74
CA SER A 385 3.42 -11.55 -17.55
C SER A 385 2.29 -10.99 -16.69
N GLY A 386 2.28 -11.29 -15.38
CA GLY A 386 1.50 -10.60 -14.36
C GLY A 386 2.32 -9.54 -13.63
N ASN A 387 1.66 -8.56 -13.03
CA ASN A 387 2.23 -7.75 -11.96
C ASN A 387 2.38 -8.66 -10.72
N PRO A 388 3.54 -8.79 -10.03
CA PRO A 388 3.67 -9.68 -8.87
C PRO A 388 2.74 -9.32 -7.70
N SER A 389 2.15 -8.12 -7.70
CA SER A 389 1.05 -7.75 -6.80
C SER A 389 -0.32 -8.32 -7.21
N LYS A 390 -0.43 -9.07 -8.31
CA LYS A 390 -1.69 -9.64 -8.80
C LYS A 390 -2.20 -10.69 -7.80
N GLY A 391 -3.31 -10.38 -7.15
CA GLY A 391 -3.90 -11.20 -6.08
C GLY A 391 -3.69 -10.62 -4.68
N LEU A 392 -2.87 -9.57 -4.52
CA LEU A 392 -2.76 -8.80 -3.30
C LEU A 392 -3.73 -7.61 -3.31
N THR A 393 -4.25 -7.27 -2.15
CA THR A 393 -5.13 -6.14 -1.91
C THR A 393 -4.32 -4.95 -1.42
N ALA A 394 -4.45 -3.81 -2.08
CA ALA A 394 -3.83 -2.57 -1.61
C ALA A 394 -4.60 -2.02 -0.41
N LEU A 395 -3.92 -1.92 0.75
CA LEU A 395 -4.45 -1.26 1.95
C LEU A 395 -4.41 0.26 1.79
N GLN A 396 -3.28 0.76 1.30
CA GLN A 396 -3.10 2.16 0.95
C GLN A 396 -2.04 2.32 -0.14
N ASN A 397 -2.26 3.30 -1.01
CA ASN A 397 -1.29 3.80 -1.97
C ASN A 397 -0.62 5.07 -1.43
N THR A 398 0.62 5.29 -1.86
CA THR A 398 1.39 6.50 -1.59
C THR A 398 0.75 7.68 -2.31
N ILE A 399 0.45 8.73 -1.56
CA ILE A 399 -0.13 9.98 -2.04
C ILE A 399 1.00 10.97 -2.30
N LEU A 400 0.96 11.63 -3.45
CA LEU A 400 1.86 12.72 -3.81
C LEU A 400 1.12 14.07 -3.79
N PRO A 401 1.84 15.20 -3.78
CA PRO A 401 1.22 16.53 -3.78
C PRO A 401 0.28 16.76 -4.99
N GLU A 402 -0.98 17.15 -4.74
CA GLU A 402 -1.99 17.36 -5.79
C GLU A 402 -2.30 18.85 -5.96
N ARG A 403 -2.16 19.38 -7.18
CA ARG A 403 -2.57 20.75 -7.52
C ARG A 403 -4.07 20.93 -7.29
N GLY A 404 -4.44 22.02 -6.62
CA GLY A 404 -5.83 22.32 -6.25
C GLY A 404 -6.21 21.80 -4.85
N LEU A 405 -5.55 20.77 -4.32
CA LEU A 405 -5.73 20.29 -2.95
C LEU A 405 -4.66 20.82 -2.00
N CYS A 406 -3.40 20.40 -2.16
CA CYS A 406 -2.29 20.84 -1.33
C CYS A 406 -0.96 20.46 -1.98
N THR A 407 -0.06 21.44 -2.08
CA THR A 407 1.28 21.27 -2.66
C THR A 407 2.39 21.39 -1.62
N GLU A 408 2.04 21.31 -0.33
CA GLU A 408 3.04 21.28 0.76
C GLU A 408 3.68 19.89 0.82
N GLU A 409 4.85 19.75 0.19
CA GLU A 409 5.55 18.47 -0.01
C GLU A 409 5.76 17.70 1.30
N ARG A 410 6.09 18.40 2.39
CA ARG A 410 6.39 17.79 3.71
C ARG A 410 5.22 17.04 4.35
N LEU A 411 4.01 17.19 3.83
CA LEU A 411 2.87 16.36 4.24
C LEU A 411 2.90 14.96 3.61
N TYR A 412 3.55 14.84 2.46
CA TYR A 412 3.58 13.65 1.62
C TYR A 412 4.93 12.93 1.75
N PHE A 413 6.05 13.65 1.64
CA PHE A 413 7.37 13.09 1.82
C PHE A 413 8.38 14.13 2.34
N ASN A 414 9.43 13.66 3.00
CA ASN A 414 10.61 14.48 3.30
C ASN A 414 11.73 14.11 2.32
N ALA A 415 12.57 15.08 1.96
CA ALA A 415 13.66 14.88 1.01
C ALA A 415 15.02 15.27 1.60
N GLN A 416 16.07 14.55 1.20
CA GLN A 416 17.46 14.89 1.47
C GLN A 416 18.27 14.76 0.18
N GLY A 417 18.96 15.83 -0.21
CA GLY A 417 19.65 15.91 -1.51
C GLY A 417 18.72 16.42 -2.62
N ALA A 418 19.09 16.19 -3.88
CA ALA A 418 18.34 16.67 -5.03
C ALA A 418 17.17 15.72 -5.36
N VAL A 419 15.99 16.09 -4.87
CA VAL A 419 14.70 15.41 -5.12
C VAL A 419 13.71 16.43 -5.67
N THR A 420 12.93 16.04 -6.67
CA THR A 420 11.89 16.87 -7.28
C THR A 420 10.63 16.06 -7.50
N HIS A 421 9.46 16.63 -7.23
CA HIS A 421 8.17 16.07 -7.62
C HIS A 421 7.77 16.55 -9.02
N ASP A 422 7.54 15.61 -9.94
CA ASP A 422 6.95 15.85 -11.26
C ASP A 422 5.46 15.53 -11.19
N ASP A 423 4.63 16.57 -11.16
CA ASP A 423 3.19 16.46 -11.02
C ASP A 423 2.47 16.03 -12.30
N VAL A 424 3.12 16.12 -13.46
CA VAL A 424 2.55 15.66 -14.74
C VAL A 424 2.77 14.16 -14.89
N ALA A 425 3.96 13.68 -14.51
CA ALA A 425 4.30 12.26 -14.52
C ALA A 425 3.85 11.51 -13.26
N ASP A 426 3.30 12.22 -12.26
CA ASP A 426 2.93 11.72 -10.93
C ASP A 426 4.06 10.89 -10.30
N SER A 427 5.24 11.51 -10.23
CA SER A 427 6.46 10.80 -9.82
C SER A 427 7.42 11.66 -9.00
N VAL A 428 8.19 11.00 -8.14
CA VAL A 428 9.29 11.62 -7.38
C VAL A 428 10.60 11.27 -8.07
N ILE A 429 11.31 12.28 -8.57
CA ILE A 429 12.60 12.17 -9.24
C ILE A 429 13.73 12.37 -8.23
N LEU A 430 14.69 11.47 -8.22
CA LEU A 430 15.85 11.48 -7.33
C LEU A 430 17.14 11.49 -8.14
N ALA A 431 18.04 12.43 -7.84
CA ALA A 431 19.42 12.36 -8.30
C ALA A 431 20.18 11.25 -7.55
N GLU A 432 21.31 10.82 -8.10
CA GLU A 432 22.21 9.87 -7.42
C GLU A 432 22.60 10.39 -6.02
N GLY A 433 22.48 9.52 -5.02
CA GLY A 433 22.74 9.84 -3.62
C GLY A 433 21.58 10.53 -2.88
N ALA A 434 20.56 11.02 -3.58
CA ALA A 434 19.40 11.65 -2.96
C ALA A 434 18.49 10.62 -2.26
N LYS A 435 17.76 11.07 -1.24
CA LYS A 435 16.85 10.26 -0.41
C LYS A 435 15.48 10.90 -0.29
N VAL A 436 14.46 10.07 -0.29
CA VAL A 436 13.09 10.46 0.05
C VAL A 436 12.59 9.58 1.20
N PHE A 437 11.89 10.18 2.15
CA PHE A 437 11.30 9.52 3.32
C PHE A 437 9.78 9.69 3.28
N PHE A 438 9.06 8.57 3.41
CA PHE A 438 7.59 8.54 3.44
C PHE A 438 7.07 8.40 4.89
N ASP A 439 7.78 9.01 5.85
CA ASP A 439 7.48 9.05 7.28
C ASP A 439 6.50 10.16 7.66
N THR A 440 5.46 10.32 6.85
CA THR A 440 4.53 11.46 6.88
C THR A 440 3.09 11.03 7.20
N PHE A 441 2.22 12.01 7.50
CA PHE A 441 0.80 11.75 7.76
C PHE A 441 0.11 11.03 6.59
N PHE A 442 0.42 11.41 5.35
CA PHE A 442 -0.21 10.77 4.19
C PHE A 442 0.34 9.38 3.90
N ASN A 443 1.62 9.10 4.14
CA ASN A 443 2.28 7.91 3.58
C ASN A 443 2.80 6.88 4.59
N GLY A 444 2.89 7.22 5.88
CA GLY A 444 3.05 6.20 6.92
C GLY A 444 1.85 5.25 6.93
N LEU A 445 2.02 3.99 7.31
CA LEU A 445 0.94 3.04 7.54
C LEU A 445 0.74 2.89 9.04
N SER A 446 -0.37 3.40 9.57
CA SER A 446 -0.74 3.21 10.97
C SER A 446 -1.15 1.76 11.27
N ILE A 447 -0.17 0.84 11.23
CA ILE A 447 -0.38 -0.61 11.27
C ILE A 447 -1.14 -1.06 12.52
N GLY A 448 -1.01 -0.34 13.64
CA GLY A 448 -1.80 -0.57 14.84
C GLY A 448 -3.31 -0.52 14.62
N LYS A 449 -3.79 0.44 13.81
CA LYS A 449 -5.22 0.60 13.49
C LYS A 449 -5.71 -0.53 12.58
N TRP A 450 -4.95 -0.83 11.54
CA TRP A 450 -5.27 -1.91 10.59
C TRP A 450 -5.26 -3.28 11.29
N HIS A 451 -4.25 -3.58 12.10
CA HIS A 451 -4.17 -4.86 12.80
C HIS A 451 -5.30 -5.02 13.83
N ALA A 452 -5.64 -3.95 14.55
CA ALA A 452 -6.72 -3.97 15.55
C ALA A 452 -8.12 -4.16 14.93
N ALA A 453 -8.36 -3.60 13.74
CA ALA A 453 -9.69 -3.56 13.14
C ALA A 453 -9.90 -4.54 11.97
N CYS A 454 -8.85 -4.91 11.23
CA CYS A 454 -8.95 -5.64 9.97
C CYS A 454 -8.30 -7.02 10.04
N ALA A 455 -8.82 -7.96 9.25
CA ALA A 455 -8.15 -9.22 8.96
C ALA A 455 -7.02 -8.95 7.95
N LEU A 456 -5.79 -9.23 8.36
CA LEU A 456 -4.59 -9.08 7.53
C LEU A 456 -3.96 -10.46 7.35
N GLU A 457 -3.46 -10.72 6.14
CA GLU A 457 -2.73 -11.94 5.80
C GLU A 457 -1.44 -11.50 5.11
N GLY A 458 -0.37 -11.44 5.90
CA GLY A 458 0.89 -10.84 5.48
C GLY A 458 0.81 -9.34 5.18
N LEU A 459 1.98 -8.75 4.96
CA LEU A 459 2.14 -7.34 4.62
C LEU A 459 3.32 -7.20 3.65
N TRP A 460 3.11 -6.47 2.55
CA TRP A 460 4.18 -6.16 1.59
C TRP A 460 4.22 -4.67 1.28
N LEU A 461 5.42 -4.17 1.00
CA LEU A 461 5.62 -2.89 0.34
C LEU A 461 5.86 -3.14 -1.15
N GLY A 462 5.00 -2.59 -2.00
CA GLY A 462 5.15 -2.58 -3.45
C GLY A 462 5.64 -1.23 -3.96
N LEU A 463 6.73 -1.19 -4.72
CA LEU A 463 7.29 0.03 -5.31
C LEU A 463 7.45 -0.09 -6.83
N ARG A 464 7.10 0.97 -7.57
CA ARG A 464 7.24 1.04 -9.03
C ARG A 464 8.02 2.28 -9.43
N GLY A 465 8.81 2.19 -10.49
CA GLY A 465 9.63 3.32 -10.92
C GLY A 465 10.73 2.96 -11.91
N ARG A 466 11.82 3.71 -11.90
CA ARG A 466 13.03 3.44 -12.68
C ARG A 466 14.27 3.78 -11.87
N GLY A 467 15.41 3.20 -12.26
CA GLY A 467 16.70 3.44 -11.64
C GLY A 467 16.99 2.48 -10.47
N LYS A 468 18.25 2.43 -10.07
CA LYS A 468 18.73 1.58 -8.97
C LYS A 468 18.60 2.33 -7.65
N VAL A 469 17.99 1.68 -6.67
CA VAL A 469 17.67 2.27 -5.36
C VAL A 469 18.01 1.33 -4.21
N GLU A 470 18.27 1.90 -3.04
CA GLU A 470 18.19 1.23 -1.75
C GLU A 470 16.87 1.63 -1.08
N VAL A 471 16.10 0.64 -0.63
CA VAL A 471 14.84 0.83 0.08
C VAL A 471 15.04 0.35 1.51
N LYS A 472 14.68 1.17 2.50
CA LYS A 472 14.59 0.75 3.90
C LYS A 472 13.19 0.93 4.41
N VAL A 473 12.71 -0.04 5.17
CA VAL A 473 11.38 -0.03 5.78
C VAL A 473 11.55 -0.08 7.29
N TYR A 474 10.91 0.85 7.99
CA TYR A 474 10.99 0.97 9.43
C TYR A 474 9.63 0.79 10.08
N HIS A 475 9.64 0.23 11.28
CA HIS A 475 8.51 0.15 12.19
C HIS A 475 8.75 1.07 13.39
N ALA A 476 8.02 2.19 13.42
CA ALA A 476 8.01 3.13 14.51
C ALA A 476 7.04 2.68 15.61
N ILE A 477 7.61 2.02 16.61
CA ILE A 477 6.88 1.40 17.71
C ILE A 477 6.79 2.38 18.88
N PRO A 478 5.61 2.60 19.47
CA PRO A 478 5.48 3.52 20.60
C PRO A 478 6.28 3.02 21.81
N ASP A 479 6.88 3.98 22.52
CA ASP A 479 7.63 3.77 23.77
C ASP A 479 8.82 2.81 23.65
N ARG A 480 9.32 2.58 22.42
CA ARG A 480 10.41 1.63 22.09
C ARG A 480 11.33 2.18 21.00
N SER A 481 12.48 1.53 20.84
CA SER A 481 13.33 1.74 19.66
C SER A 481 12.57 1.35 18.39
N TRP A 482 12.88 2.03 17.30
CA TRP A 482 12.31 1.70 15.99
C TRP A 482 13.11 0.56 15.37
N GLU A 483 12.42 -0.31 14.65
CA GLU A 483 13.01 -1.48 14.03
C GLU A 483 13.10 -1.31 12.52
N CYS A 484 14.23 -1.69 11.93
CA CYS A 484 14.37 -1.76 10.48
C CYS A 484 13.85 -3.13 10.03
N LEU A 485 12.66 -3.18 9.44
CA LEU A 485 12.03 -4.41 8.99
C LEU A 485 12.71 -5.00 7.76
N ALA A 486 13.20 -4.15 6.87
CA ALA A 486 13.83 -4.58 5.63
C ALA A 486 14.83 -3.54 5.09
N THR A 487 15.90 -4.01 4.47
CA THR A 487 16.79 -3.22 3.61
C THR A 487 16.99 -3.97 2.30
N ARG A 488 16.65 -3.35 1.16
CA ARG A 488 16.74 -3.99 -0.17
C ARG A 488 17.35 -3.03 -1.17
N ILE A 489 18.38 -3.50 -1.88
CA ILE A 489 18.89 -2.82 -3.09
C ILE A 489 18.24 -3.50 -4.29
N ALA A 490 17.61 -2.70 -5.15
CA ALA A 490 16.92 -3.21 -6.33
C ALA A 490 16.87 -2.15 -7.45
N THR A 491 16.68 -2.60 -8.68
CA THR A 491 16.36 -1.71 -9.80
C THR A 491 14.85 -1.69 -9.98
N LEU A 492 14.25 -0.50 -9.92
CA LEU A 492 12.81 -0.34 -10.08
C LEU A 492 12.40 -0.56 -11.55
N SER A 493 11.23 -1.16 -11.73
CA SER A 493 10.61 -1.38 -13.04
C SER A 493 9.42 -0.43 -13.23
N PRO A 494 9.21 0.13 -14.45
CA PRO A 494 8.09 1.02 -14.72
C PRO A 494 6.76 0.26 -14.83
N THR A 495 6.78 -1.06 -14.99
CA THR A 495 5.59 -1.88 -15.23
C THR A 495 5.30 -2.90 -14.13
N ALA A 496 6.32 -3.31 -13.36
CA ALA A 496 6.18 -4.31 -12.30
C ALA A 496 6.54 -3.70 -10.95
N ASP A 497 5.78 -4.07 -9.91
CA ASP A 497 6.12 -3.68 -8.54
C ASP A 497 7.31 -4.51 -8.03
N LEU A 498 8.32 -3.84 -7.46
CA LEU A 498 9.24 -4.44 -6.50
C LEU A 498 8.45 -4.73 -5.23
N LEU A 499 8.32 -6.00 -4.86
CA LEU A 499 7.69 -6.40 -3.61
C LEU A 499 8.75 -6.68 -2.53
N ILE A 500 8.55 -6.07 -1.36
CA ILE A 500 9.33 -6.33 -0.15
C ILE A 500 8.37 -6.93 0.87
N ASP A 501 8.64 -8.17 1.30
CA ASP A 501 7.88 -8.84 2.34
C ASP A 501 8.19 -8.24 3.71
N LEU A 502 7.13 -7.85 4.40
CA LEU A 502 7.14 -7.28 5.74
C LEU A 502 6.31 -8.14 6.70
N SER A 503 5.87 -9.33 6.30
CA SER A 503 4.92 -10.17 7.03
C SER A 503 5.44 -10.60 8.41
N HIS A 504 6.75 -10.48 8.68
CA HIS A 504 7.37 -10.69 9.98
C HIS A 504 7.20 -9.52 10.97
N TYR A 505 6.63 -8.37 10.56
CA TYR A 505 6.41 -7.24 11.47
C TYR A 505 5.67 -7.60 12.79
N PRO A 506 4.68 -8.52 12.82
CA PRO A 506 3.97 -8.87 14.05
C PRO A 506 4.86 -9.53 15.10
N GLU A 507 5.98 -10.16 14.69
CA GLU A 507 6.96 -10.76 15.60
C GLU A 507 7.63 -9.70 16.48
N VAL A 508 7.69 -8.46 15.98
CA VAL A 508 8.23 -7.30 16.67
C VAL A 508 7.14 -6.58 17.48
N ALA A 509 6.09 -6.14 16.79
CA ALA A 509 4.93 -5.50 17.38
C ALA A 509 3.76 -5.47 16.41
N THR A 510 2.53 -5.41 16.94
CA THR A 510 1.32 -5.22 16.12
C THR A 510 0.78 -3.80 16.16
N ASP A 511 1.36 -2.93 17.00
CA ASP A 511 1.03 -1.51 17.14
C ASP A 511 2.14 -0.64 16.52
N GLY A 512 1.87 0.63 16.24
CA GLY A 512 2.84 1.57 15.68
C GLY A 512 2.53 2.02 14.24
N VAL A 513 3.54 2.63 13.61
CA VAL A 513 3.48 3.14 12.23
C VAL A 513 4.61 2.50 11.42
N ILE A 514 4.31 1.92 10.26
CA ILE A 514 5.30 1.42 9.32
C ILE A 514 5.50 2.45 8.21
N TYR A 515 6.74 2.80 7.88
CA TYR A 515 7.04 3.72 6.79
C TYR A 515 8.30 3.25 6.04
N TYR A 516 8.58 3.86 4.89
CA TYR A 516 9.75 3.51 4.09
C TYR A 516 10.51 4.74 3.62
N GLU A 517 11.79 4.54 3.32
CA GLU A 517 12.65 5.52 2.65
C GLU A 517 13.29 4.88 1.41
N VAL A 518 13.55 5.71 0.41
CA VAL A 518 14.19 5.30 -0.85
C VAL A 518 15.39 6.19 -1.09
N GLN A 519 16.57 5.60 -1.20
CA GLN A 519 17.81 6.25 -1.61
C GLN A 519 18.15 5.86 -3.05
N ALA A 520 18.37 6.85 -3.90
CA ALA A 520 18.86 6.66 -5.26
C ALA A 520 20.35 6.27 -5.25
N LEU A 521 20.68 5.08 -5.80
CA LEU A 521 22.06 4.65 -6.07
C LEU A 521 22.50 5.03 -7.47
N THR A 522 21.55 5.28 -8.35
CA THR A 522 21.69 5.99 -9.62
C THR A 522 20.55 6.99 -9.71
N ALA A 523 20.54 7.87 -10.72
CA ALA A 523 19.33 8.65 -11.01
C ALA A 523 18.11 7.72 -11.08
N ALA A 524 17.06 8.07 -10.35
CA ALA A 524 15.89 7.23 -10.14
C ALA A 524 14.59 8.05 -10.21
N ALA A 525 13.48 7.38 -10.48
CA ALA A 525 12.16 7.97 -10.32
C ALA A 525 11.21 6.95 -9.70
N LEU A 526 10.50 7.34 -8.65
CA LEU A 526 9.46 6.55 -8.02
C LEU A 526 8.10 7.00 -8.56
N THR A 527 7.35 6.08 -9.17
CA THR A 527 6.03 6.35 -9.78
C THR A 527 4.87 5.75 -9.00
N ALA A 528 5.12 4.77 -8.12
CA ALA A 528 4.11 4.28 -7.21
C ALA A 528 4.74 3.66 -5.95
N GLY A 529 4.04 3.80 -4.83
CA GLY A 529 4.27 3.04 -3.61
C GLY A 529 2.94 2.56 -3.04
N ARG A 530 2.92 1.36 -2.45
CA ARG A 530 1.69 0.79 -1.87
C ARG A 530 1.98 -0.23 -0.78
N PHE A 531 1.17 -0.22 0.26
CA PHE A 531 1.14 -1.30 1.25
C PHE A 531 0.05 -2.30 0.88
N LEU A 532 0.42 -3.57 0.83
CA LEU A 532 -0.37 -4.65 0.27
C LEU A 532 -0.56 -5.76 1.31
N THR A 533 -1.65 -6.51 1.21
CA THR A 533 -1.89 -7.74 1.99
C THR A 533 -2.47 -8.83 1.07
N ALA A 534 -2.30 -10.10 1.42
CA ALA A 534 -2.93 -11.21 0.73
C ALA A 534 -4.40 -11.40 1.15
N ALA A 535 -4.81 -10.71 2.23
CA ALA A 535 -6.18 -10.77 2.70
C ALA A 535 -7.14 -10.27 1.61
N ARG A 536 -8.18 -11.06 1.34
CA ARG A 536 -9.17 -10.75 0.33
C ARG A 536 -10.28 -9.88 0.94
N PRO A 537 -10.55 -8.69 0.37
CA PRO A 537 -11.64 -7.85 0.81
C PRO A 537 -12.97 -8.54 0.53
N ASP A 538 -13.93 -8.34 1.42
CA ASP A 538 -15.32 -8.73 1.20
C ASP A 538 -15.94 -7.83 0.12
N LEU A 539 -15.98 -8.34 -1.12
CA LEU A 539 -16.47 -7.60 -2.28
C LEU A 539 -18.00 -7.45 -2.30
N ASP A 540 -18.73 -8.16 -1.43
CA ASP A 540 -20.18 -7.94 -1.23
C ASP A 540 -20.43 -6.63 -0.48
N ARG A 541 -19.42 -6.11 0.23
CA ARG A 541 -19.50 -4.76 0.79
C ARG A 541 -19.47 -3.74 -0.33
N ARG A 542 -20.58 -3.02 -0.48
CA ARG A 542 -20.75 -1.87 -1.37
C ARG A 542 -20.88 -0.57 -0.57
N LEU A 543 -20.25 0.48 -1.06
CA LEU A 543 -20.21 1.81 -0.45
C LEU A 543 -20.93 2.85 -1.32
N MET A 544 -21.91 3.54 -0.75
CA MET A 544 -22.57 4.69 -1.38
C MET A 544 -22.08 5.99 -0.73
N LEU A 545 -21.46 6.87 -1.51
CA LEU A 545 -21.19 8.25 -1.14
C LEU A 545 -22.48 9.04 -1.23
N SER A 546 -22.94 9.63 -0.13
CA SER A 546 -24.09 10.53 -0.08
C SER A 546 -23.59 11.96 0.08
N ILE A 547 -23.67 12.75 -1.00
CA ILE A 547 -23.19 14.12 -1.08
C ILE A 547 -24.39 15.06 -1.10
N THR A 548 -24.57 15.84 -0.05
CA THR A 548 -25.68 16.81 0.03
C THR A 548 -25.21 18.18 -0.45
N THR A 549 -25.97 18.82 -1.34
CA THR A 549 -25.63 20.18 -1.83
C THR A 549 -26.82 21.14 -1.76
N PHE A 550 -26.53 22.43 -1.57
CA PHE A 550 -27.50 23.52 -1.65
C PHE A 550 -26.86 24.79 -2.22
N LYS A 551 -27.16 25.13 -3.47
CA LYS A 551 -26.70 26.35 -4.17
C LYS A 551 -25.17 26.52 -4.18
N ARG A 552 -24.47 25.43 -4.50
CA ARG A 552 -23.01 25.30 -4.56
C ARG A 552 -22.60 24.51 -5.80
N GLU A 553 -23.16 24.90 -6.93
CA GLU A 553 -23.09 24.19 -8.22
C GLU A 553 -21.63 23.95 -8.62
N ALA A 554 -20.78 24.98 -8.56
CA ALA A 554 -19.38 24.87 -8.94
C ALA A 554 -18.59 23.86 -8.08
N GLN A 555 -18.87 23.80 -6.77
CA GLN A 555 -18.22 22.90 -5.84
C GLN A 555 -18.64 21.45 -6.11
N VAL A 556 -19.95 21.19 -6.15
CA VAL A 556 -20.48 19.83 -6.35
C VAL A 556 -20.13 19.28 -7.73
N GLU A 557 -20.14 20.11 -8.77
CA GLU A 557 -19.71 19.73 -10.12
C GLU A 557 -18.21 19.37 -10.16
N ASN A 558 -17.37 20.12 -9.45
CA ASN A 558 -15.95 19.80 -9.34
C ASN A 558 -15.71 18.50 -8.59
N THR A 559 -16.41 18.28 -7.47
CA THR A 559 -16.37 17.02 -6.71
C THR A 559 -16.81 15.85 -7.58
N ALA A 560 -17.92 15.98 -8.30
CA ALA A 560 -18.41 14.94 -9.20
C ALA A 560 -17.42 14.62 -10.34
N ARG A 561 -16.76 15.63 -10.92
CA ARG A 561 -15.74 15.43 -11.96
C ARG A 561 -14.50 14.71 -11.44
N ARG A 562 -14.05 15.01 -10.22
CA ARG A 562 -12.94 14.30 -9.58
C ARG A 562 -13.32 12.85 -9.27
N LEU A 563 -14.53 12.62 -8.75
CA LEU A 563 -15.06 11.29 -8.49
C LEU A 563 -15.19 10.44 -9.77
N ALA A 564 -15.72 11.01 -10.86
CA ALA A 564 -15.85 10.29 -12.13
C ALA A 564 -14.50 9.76 -12.61
N ARG A 565 -13.48 10.63 -12.67
CA ARG A 565 -12.11 10.24 -13.07
C ARG A 565 -11.51 9.17 -12.17
N TYR A 566 -11.75 9.24 -10.86
CA TYR A 566 -11.27 8.23 -9.92
C TYR A 566 -11.99 6.88 -10.11
N LEU A 567 -13.32 6.90 -10.24
CA LEU A 567 -14.13 5.71 -10.42
C LEU A 567 -13.79 4.98 -11.73
N ASP A 568 -13.32 5.68 -12.77
CA ASP A 568 -12.89 5.05 -14.01
C ASP A 568 -11.66 4.14 -13.86
N THR A 569 -10.81 4.37 -12.85
CA THR A 569 -9.50 3.70 -12.74
C THR A 569 -9.25 2.99 -11.41
N CYS A 570 -10.03 3.24 -10.36
CA CYS A 570 -9.77 2.68 -9.04
C CYS A 570 -10.05 1.17 -8.92
N ASP A 571 -9.31 0.49 -8.05
CA ASP A 571 -9.39 -0.96 -7.83
C ASP A 571 -10.79 -1.44 -7.41
N PHE A 572 -11.52 -0.59 -6.66
CA PHE A 572 -12.86 -0.87 -6.12
C PHE A 572 -13.99 -0.17 -6.89
N ALA A 573 -13.72 0.12 -8.15
CA ALA A 573 -14.60 0.80 -9.10
C ALA A 573 -16.05 0.28 -9.08
N THR A 574 -16.26 -1.03 -8.95
CA THR A 574 -17.59 -1.64 -9.01
C THR A 574 -18.37 -1.54 -7.70
N GLN A 575 -17.67 -1.37 -6.58
CA GLN A 575 -18.22 -1.39 -5.23
C GLN A 575 -18.52 0.02 -4.69
N ILE A 576 -17.86 1.05 -5.23
CA ILE A 576 -18.02 2.44 -4.83
C ILE A 576 -18.94 3.18 -5.80
N HIS A 577 -20.01 3.78 -5.26
CA HIS A 577 -21.00 4.56 -6.00
C HIS A 577 -21.21 5.90 -5.32
N ALA A 578 -21.69 6.92 -6.04
CA ALA A 578 -22.03 8.21 -5.47
C ALA A 578 -23.46 8.64 -5.81
N LEU A 579 -24.10 9.28 -4.84
CA LEU A 579 -25.41 9.89 -4.90
C LEU A 579 -25.30 11.34 -4.45
N ILE A 580 -25.59 12.26 -5.37
CA ILE A 580 -25.70 13.68 -5.10
C ILE A 580 -27.15 14.00 -4.78
N VAL A 581 -27.39 14.50 -3.58
CA VAL A 581 -28.70 14.92 -3.08
C VAL A 581 -28.76 16.45 -3.17
N ASP A 582 -29.44 16.94 -4.20
CA ASP A 582 -29.57 18.37 -4.47
C ASP A 582 -30.79 18.98 -3.77
N ASN A 583 -30.53 19.65 -2.64
CA ASN A 583 -31.54 20.40 -1.89
C ASN A 583 -31.86 21.77 -2.53
N GLY A 584 -31.06 22.23 -3.49
CA GLY A 584 -31.18 23.53 -4.15
C GLY A 584 -31.96 23.50 -5.46
N HIS A 585 -32.10 22.31 -6.06
CA HIS A 585 -32.71 22.04 -7.37
C HIS A 585 -32.02 22.82 -8.50
N SER A 586 -30.71 23.02 -8.36
CA SER A 586 -29.90 23.86 -9.23
C SER A 586 -28.62 23.18 -9.72
N ALA A 587 -28.21 22.06 -9.13
CA ALA A 587 -27.02 21.34 -9.55
C ALA A 587 -27.23 20.66 -10.91
N ASN A 588 -26.19 20.67 -11.76
CA ASN A 588 -26.21 20.00 -13.05
C ASN A 588 -24.97 19.10 -13.20
N ILE A 589 -25.12 17.84 -12.83
CA ILE A 589 -24.02 16.88 -12.81
C ILE A 589 -23.94 16.10 -14.11
N GLN A 590 -22.74 15.98 -14.66
CA GLN A 590 -22.48 15.14 -15.82
C GLN A 590 -22.83 13.68 -15.54
N SER A 591 -23.48 13.02 -16.49
CA SER A 591 -23.86 11.60 -16.35
C SER A 591 -22.62 10.72 -16.23
N HIS A 592 -22.64 9.80 -15.27
CA HIS A 592 -21.63 8.76 -15.11
C HIS A 592 -22.31 7.50 -14.56
N PRO A 593 -21.96 6.27 -14.99
CA PRO A 593 -22.68 5.05 -14.63
C PRO A 593 -22.80 4.78 -13.12
N ARG A 594 -21.90 5.36 -12.34
CA ARG A 594 -21.79 5.17 -10.87
C ARG A 594 -22.01 6.46 -10.08
N ILE A 595 -22.44 7.55 -10.73
CA ILE A 595 -22.80 8.80 -10.06
C ILE A 595 -24.23 9.14 -10.45
N ARG A 596 -25.11 9.20 -9.45
CA ARG A 596 -26.51 9.58 -9.63
C ARG A 596 -26.78 10.91 -8.92
N MET A 597 -27.70 11.69 -9.45
CA MET A 597 -28.22 12.88 -8.80
C MET A 597 -29.73 12.74 -8.57
N ILE A 598 -30.20 13.17 -7.40
CA ILE A 598 -31.61 13.27 -7.08
C ILE A 598 -31.91 14.66 -6.51
N ARG A 599 -33.11 15.17 -6.77
CA ARG A 599 -33.61 16.40 -6.15
C ARG A 599 -34.27 16.06 -4.81
N ASN A 600 -34.12 16.94 -3.83
CA ASN A 600 -34.67 16.78 -2.50
C ASN A 600 -35.19 18.11 -1.95
N GLU A 601 -36.20 18.07 -1.09
CA GLU A 601 -36.69 19.27 -0.41
C GLU A 601 -35.65 19.79 0.58
N ASN A 602 -35.57 21.12 0.75
CA ASN A 602 -34.57 21.72 1.63
C ASN A 602 -34.93 21.58 3.11
N LEU A 603 -34.59 20.43 3.67
CA LEU A 603 -34.62 20.13 5.11
C LEU A 603 -33.23 20.20 5.74
N GLY A 604 -32.33 20.98 5.15
CA GLY A 604 -30.96 21.20 5.62
C GLY A 604 -30.05 19.97 5.41
N GLY A 605 -28.92 19.96 6.13
CA GLY A 605 -27.97 18.85 6.12
C GLY A 605 -28.61 17.56 6.62
N ALA A 606 -29.32 17.63 7.76
CA ALA A 606 -30.03 16.50 8.34
C ALA A 606 -30.95 15.79 7.33
N GLY A 607 -31.74 16.55 6.58
CA GLY A 607 -32.65 15.98 5.57
C GLY A 607 -31.94 15.42 4.34
N GLY A 608 -30.93 16.14 3.82
CA GLY A 608 -30.19 15.69 2.63
C GLY A 608 -29.40 14.40 2.87
N PHE A 609 -28.66 14.33 3.98
CA PHE A 609 -27.93 13.12 4.35
C PHE A 609 -28.87 11.96 4.70
N THR A 610 -30.00 12.24 5.36
CA THR A 610 -31.02 11.21 5.60
C THR A 610 -31.60 10.66 4.30
N ARG A 611 -31.85 11.53 3.31
CA ARG A 611 -32.30 11.09 1.99
C ARG A 611 -31.29 10.17 1.33
N GLY A 612 -30.01 10.54 1.36
CA GLY A 612 -28.94 9.70 0.79
C GLY A 612 -28.80 8.36 1.50
N LEU A 613 -28.95 8.31 2.83
CA LEU A 613 -28.97 7.07 3.60
C LEU A 613 -30.12 6.15 3.21
N ILE A 614 -31.36 6.67 3.13
CA ILE A 614 -32.53 5.89 2.72
C ILE A 614 -32.36 5.32 1.31
N GLU A 615 -31.79 6.10 0.39
CA GLU A 615 -31.55 5.67 -0.99
C GLU A 615 -30.43 4.63 -1.09
N GLY A 616 -29.38 4.73 -0.26
CA GLY A 616 -28.34 3.72 -0.14
C GLY A 616 -28.89 2.39 0.39
N GLU A 617 -29.70 2.46 1.44
CA GLU A 617 -30.37 1.30 2.03
C GLU A 617 -31.30 0.62 1.02
N ALA A 618 -32.15 1.38 0.31
CA ALA A 618 -33.08 0.85 -0.69
C ALA A 618 -32.38 0.21 -1.91
N GLN A 619 -31.09 0.48 -2.12
CA GLN A 619 -30.30 -0.13 -3.19
C GLN A 619 -29.38 -1.25 -2.68
N GLY A 620 -29.55 -1.67 -1.42
CA GLY A 620 -28.78 -2.75 -0.82
C GLY A 620 -27.32 -2.42 -0.58
N PHE A 621 -26.96 -1.15 -0.41
CA PHE A 621 -25.59 -0.79 -0.05
C PHE A 621 -25.31 -1.16 1.40
N SER A 622 -24.20 -1.88 1.62
CA SER A 622 -23.77 -2.28 2.96
C SER A 622 -23.29 -1.10 3.83
N HIS A 623 -22.72 -0.07 3.20
CA HIS A 623 -22.13 1.09 3.85
C HIS A 623 -22.55 2.38 3.12
N VAL A 624 -22.65 3.46 3.88
CA VAL A 624 -22.86 4.82 3.36
C VAL A 624 -21.75 5.72 3.88
N LEU A 625 -21.20 6.58 3.01
CA LEU A 625 -20.28 7.66 3.34
C LEU A 625 -21.00 9.00 3.22
N PHE A 626 -21.23 9.68 4.34
CA PHE A 626 -21.63 11.09 4.32
C PHE A 626 -20.42 11.97 4.00
N MET A 627 -20.58 12.84 3.02
CA MET A 627 -19.54 13.76 2.57
C MET A 627 -20.15 15.10 2.14
N ASP A 628 -19.48 16.21 2.45
CA ASP A 628 -19.90 17.54 2.01
C ASP A 628 -19.69 17.75 0.50
N ASP A 629 -20.41 18.71 -0.09
CA ASP A 629 -20.33 19.02 -1.52
C ASP A 629 -19.03 19.70 -1.96
N ASP A 630 -18.38 20.40 -1.03
CA ASP A 630 -17.10 21.07 -1.17
C ASP A 630 -15.95 20.32 -0.49
N ALA A 631 -16.16 19.06 -0.10
CA ALA A 631 -15.17 18.23 0.54
C ALA A 631 -13.95 18.05 -0.37
N SER A 632 -12.91 18.83 -0.07
CA SER A 632 -11.61 18.72 -0.71
C SER A 632 -10.87 17.55 -0.09
N ILE A 633 -11.05 16.35 -0.66
CA ILE A 633 -10.36 15.12 -0.21
C ILE A 633 -9.36 14.62 -1.27
N PRO A 634 -8.24 13.98 -0.87
CA PRO A 634 -7.50 13.09 -1.74
C PRO A 634 -8.38 11.90 -2.13
N MET A 635 -8.40 11.50 -3.40
CA MET A 635 -9.23 10.37 -3.84
C MET A 635 -8.80 9.04 -3.21
N GLU A 636 -7.52 8.90 -2.87
CA GLU A 636 -6.97 7.78 -2.08
C GLU A 636 -7.66 7.62 -0.71
N ALA A 637 -8.26 8.67 -0.14
CA ALA A 637 -9.06 8.55 1.07
C ALA A 637 -10.24 7.57 0.89
N LEU A 638 -10.84 7.53 -0.30
CA LEU A 638 -11.92 6.59 -0.64
C LEU A 638 -11.39 5.16 -0.75
N HIS A 639 -10.22 4.97 -1.35
CA HIS A 639 -9.55 3.66 -1.45
C HIS A 639 -9.29 3.08 -0.05
N ARG A 640 -8.61 3.85 0.81
CA ARG A 640 -8.28 3.44 2.19
C ARG A 640 -9.53 3.13 3.00
N THR A 641 -10.54 3.98 2.90
CA THR A 641 -11.82 3.81 3.60
C THR A 641 -12.51 2.52 3.16
N TYR A 642 -12.60 2.28 1.85
CA TYR A 642 -13.23 1.06 1.35
C TYR A 642 -12.41 -0.18 1.73
N ALA A 643 -11.09 -0.19 1.51
CA ALA A 643 -10.22 -1.32 1.85
C ALA A 643 -10.31 -1.66 3.35
N PHE A 644 -10.30 -0.65 4.22
CA PHE A 644 -10.46 -0.83 5.66
C PHE A 644 -11.82 -1.45 6.02
N LEU A 645 -12.91 -0.89 5.49
CA LEU A 645 -14.25 -1.42 5.73
C LEU A 645 -14.43 -2.82 5.13
N ALA A 646 -13.83 -3.11 3.99
CA ALA A 646 -13.94 -4.41 3.33
C ALA A 646 -13.18 -5.53 4.06
N LEU A 647 -12.15 -5.17 4.83
CA LEU A 647 -11.33 -6.09 5.64
C LEU A 647 -11.73 -6.09 7.13
N ALA A 648 -12.68 -5.26 7.54
CA ALA A 648 -13.03 -5.04 8.94
C ALA A 648 -13.63 -6.31 9.60
N LYS A 649 -13.07 -6.67 10.76
CA LYS A 649 -13.50 -7.79 11.60
C LYS A 649 -14.83 -7.53 12.32
N ASP A 650 -15.08 -6.28 12.71
CA ASP A 650 -16.28 -5.87 13.46
C ASP A 650 -17.32 -5.31 12.48
N PRO A 651 -18.57 -5.82 12.46
CA PRO A 651 -19.63 -5.30 11.59
C PRO A 651 -20.03 -3.86 11.92
N ARG A 652 -19.59 -3.32 13.06
CA ARG A 652 -19.80 -1.91 13.47
C ARG A 652 -18.70 -0.97 13.02
N ALA A 653 -17.68 -1.46 12.32
CA ALA A 653 -16.55 -0.64 11.87
C ALA A 653 -17.03 0.55 11.04
N ALA A 654 -16.61 1.76 11.46
CA ALA A 654 -16.92 3.01 10.79
C ALA A 654 -15.64 3.84 10.67
N VAL A 655 -15.54 4.65 9.62
CA VAL A 655 -14.37 5.49 9.33
C VAL A 655 -14.77 6.96 9.39
N ALA A 656 -14.13 7.71 10.27
CA ALA A 656 -14.21 9.16 10.32
C ALA A 656 -13.02 9.78 9.60
N GLY A 657 -13.26 10.74 8.72
CA GLY A 657 -12.19 11.52 8.11
C GLY A 657 -11.81 12.69 9.00
N SER A 658 -10.50 12.89 9.14
CA SER A 658 -9.96 14.05 9.84
C SER A 658 -10.27 15.35 9.05
N MET A 659 -10.10 16.50 9.69
CA MET A 659 -10.17 17.81 9.04
C MET A 659 -8.86 18.59 9.22
N ILE A 660 -8.35 19.13 8.12
CA ILE A 660 -7.26 20.11 8.07
C ILE A 660 -7.83 21.45 7.60
N THR A 661 -7.33 22.56 8.14
CA THR A 661 -7.81 23.88 7.72
C THR A 661 -7.35 24.26 6.31
N THR A 662 -8.19 24.94 5.53
CA THR A 662 -7.81 25.47 4.21
C THR A 662 -6.79 26.61 4.28
N THR A 663 -6.70 27.32 5.41
CA THR A 663 -5.76 28.42 5.66
C THR A 663 -4.37 27.94 6.05
N ALA A 664 -4.28 26.96 6.96
CA ALA A 664 -3.05 26.26 7.30
C ALA A 664 -3.20 24.78 6.93
N ARG A 665 -2.95 24.46 5.64
CA ARG A 665 -3.14 23.13 5.05
C ARG A 665 -2.21 22.03 5.58
N TRP A 666 -1.41 22.35 6.59
CA TRP A 666 -0.52 21.45 7.31
C TRP A 666 -0.93 21.24 8.77
N ARG A 667 -1.94 21.96 9.27
CA ARG A 667 -2.33 21.94 10.68
C ARG A 667 -3.65 21.19 10.86
N MET A 668 -3.62 20.15 11.69
CA MET A 668 -4.81 19.39 12.07
C MET A 668 -5.83 20.32 12.75
N ALA A 669 -7.05 20.39 12.22
CA ALA A 669 -8.17 21.07 12.87
C ALA A 669 -8.87 20.09 13.82
N GLU A 670 -9.16 18.89 13.34
CA GLU A 670 -9.86 17.85 14.09
C GLU A 670 -9.51 16.47 13.53
N ASN A 671 -8.84 15.61 14.31
CA ASN A 671 -8.63 14.21 13.88
C ASN A 671 -9.94 13.41 14.02
N ALA A 672 -10.59 13.58 15.16
CA ALA A 672 -11.96 13.21 15.52
C ALA A 672 -12.43 14.16 16.64
N ALA A 673 -13.66 14.07 17.12
CA ALA A 673 -14.12 14.89 18.24
C ALA A 673 -14.88 14.09 19.30
N VAL A 674 -14.83 14.62 20.53
CA VAL A 674 -15.65 14.15 21.65
C VAL A 674 -16.68 15.21 21.97
N PHE A 675 -17.91 14.77 22.21
CA PHE A 675 -18.96 15.66 22.70
C PHE A 675 -19.26 15.36 24.17
N ASP A 676 -18.92 16.29 25.07
CA ASP A 676 -19.37 16.28 26.47
C ASP A 676 -19.66 17.70 26.95
N ARG A 677 -20.95 18.09 26.95
CA ARG A 677 -21.43 19.45 27.23
C ARG A 677 -20.88 20.53 26.28
N GLY A 678 -20.16 20.12 25.25
CA GLY A 678 -19.52 20.92 24.22
C GLY A 678 -18.66 20.03 23.32
N CYS A 679 -18.42 20.49 22.10
CA CYS A 679 -17.53 19.82 21.16
C CYS A 679 -16.07 20.04 21.57
N ARG A 680 -15.28 18.97 21.64
CA ARG A 680 -13.84 19.01 21.87
C ARG A 680 -13.13 18.26 20.74
N PRO A 681 -12.47 18.97 19.81
CA PRO A 681 -11.68 18.33 18.77
C PRO A 681 -10.47 17.63 19.39
N LEU A 682 -10.13 16.45 18.86
CA LEU A 682 -8.97 15.66 19.26
C LEU A 682 -7.79 16.01 18.34
N HIS A 683 -6.60 16.15 18.93
CA HIS A 683 -5.33 16.45 18.25
C HIS A 683 -5.34 17.76 17.42
N ALA A 684 -6.24 18.69 17.74
CA ALA A 684 -6.26 20.02 17.13
C ALA A 684 -4.94 20.76 17.35
N GLY A 685 -4.39 21.34 16.28
CA GLY A 685 -3.13 22.07 16.30
C GLY A 685 -1.88 21.25 15.97
N THR A 686 -2.00 19.93 15.78
CA THR A 686 -0.88 19.07 15.37
C THR A 686 -0.32 19.53 14.04
N ASP A 687 1.00 19.78 13.97
CA ASP A 687 1.72 20.08 12.72
C ASP A 687 2.02 18.77 11.98
N LEU A 688 1.37 18.58 10.83
CA LEU A 688 1.45 17.34 10.06
C LEU A 688 2.71 17.24 9.18
N ARG A 689 3.54 18.30 9.17
CA ARG A 689 4.87 18.29 8.49
C ARG A 689 5.96 17.72 9.39
N GLU A 690 5.64 17.50 10.66
CA GLU A 690 6.58 16.99 11.65
C GLU A 690 6.24 15.54 12.01
N ARG A 691 7.23 14.66 11.85
CA ARG A 691 7.08 13.22 12.09
C ARG A 691 6.66 12.88 13.52
N ALA A 692 7.32 13.48 14.51
CA ALA A 692 7.10 13.12 15.92
C ALA A 692 5.67 13.43 16.39
N PRO A 693 5.09 14.63 16.15
CA PRO A 693 3.69 14.91 16.43
C PRO A 693 2.71 13.98 15.70
N VAL A 694 2.97 13.67 14.43
CA VAL A 694 2.13 12.74 13.64
C VAL A 694 2.13 11.34 14.26
N PHE A 695 3.31 10.78 14.55
CA PHE A 695 3.40 9.42 15.10
C PHE A 695 2.79 9.35 16.50
N ALA A 696 2.98 10.36 17.34
CA ALA A 696 2.33 10.44 18.65
C ALA A 696 0.80 10.43 18.54
N MET A 697 0.24 11.22 17.61
CA MET A 697 -1.21 11.23 17.33
C MET A 697 -1.70 9.87 16.83
N GLU A 698 -0.99 9.24 15.90
CA GLU A 698 -1.38 7.94 15.33
C GLU A 698 -1.31 6.82 16.38
N TRP A 699 -0.29 6.81 17.25
CA TRP A 699 -0.19 5.87 18.38
C TRP A 699 -1.33 6.06 19.38
N GLU A 700 -1.65 7.29 19.78
CA GLU A 700 -2.74 7.56 20.74
C GLU A 700 -4.10 7.14 20.16
N SER A 701 -4.37 7.50 18.90
CA SER A 701 -5.65 7.19 18.24
C SER A 701 -5.81 5.72 17.87
N ALA A 702 -4.72 4.95 17.74
CA ALA A 702 -4.78 3.50 17.57
C ALA A 702 -5.12 2.75 18.88
N ARG A 703 -4.63 3.24 20.03
CA ARG A 703 -4.82 2.59 21.33
C ARG A 703 -6.21 2.79 21.91
N LYS A 704 -6.80 3.98 21.73
CA LYS A 704 -8.04 4.33 22.42
C LYS A 704 -8.91 5.29 21.60
N THR A 705 -10.13 4.86 21.35
CA THR A 705 -11.23 5.78 20.99
C THR A 705 -11.87 6.29 22.29
N PRO A 706 -11.86 7.60 22.58
CA PRO A 706 -12.52 8.15 23.75
C PRO A 706 -14.03 7.83 23.77
N ASP A 707 -14.60 7.76 24.98
CA ASP A 707 -16.06 7.71 25.11
C ASP A 707 -16.69 9.00 24.55
N LYS A 708 -17.90 8.88 24.00
CA LYS A 708 -18.65 9.96 23.34
C LYS A 708 -17.93 10.58 22.14
N THR A 709 -17.07 9.80 21.47
CA THR A 709 -16.54 10.17 20.16
C THR A 709 -17.67 10.21 19.13
N TYR A 710 -17.64 11.23 18.28
CA TYR A 710 -18.52 11.36 17.12
C TYR A 710 -17.70 11.69 15.86
N ALA A 711 -18.32 11.51 14.70
CA ALA A 711 -17.72 11.81 13.41
C ALA A 711 -18.49 12.95 12.72
N GLY A 712 -17.76 13.95 12.25
CA GLY A 712 -18.33 15.02 11.43
C GLY A 712 -18.73 14.51 10.04
N TRP A 713 -19.81 15.04 9.49
CA TRP A 713 -20.36 14.59 8.21
C TRP A 713 -19.66 15.14 6.96
N TRP A 714 -18.59 15.92 7.13
CA TRP A 714 -17.67 16.22 6.02
C TRP A 714 -17.04 14.93 5.46
N TYR A 715 -16.87 13.91 6.30
CA TYR A 715 -16.43 12.58 5.90
C TYR A 715 -16.73 11.54 7.00
N PHE A 716 -17.83 10.80 6.87
CA PHE A 716 -18.17 9.71 7.79
C PHE A 716 -18.76 8.50 7.08
N ALA A 717 -18.00 7.40 7.01
CA ALA A 717 -18.43 6.14 6.45
C ALA A 717 -18.86 5.16 7.55
N PHE A 718 -20.05 4.58 7.42
CA PHE A 718 -20.62 3.70 8.43
C PHE A 718 -21.47 2.56 7.82
N PRO A 719 -21.63 1.44 8.53
CA PRO A 719 -22.42 0.31 8.07
C PRO A 719 -23.92 0.61 8.23
N VAL A 720 -24.68 0.45 7.14
CA VAL A 720 -26.14 0.70 7.12
C VAL A 720 -26.86 -0.22 8.08
N SER A 721 -26.41 -1.47 8.22
CA SER A 721 -27.01 -2.47 9.12
C SER A 721 -26.95 -2.10 10.60
N GLN A 722 -26.09 -1.16 11.00
CA GLN A 722 -25.96 -0.71 12.38
C GLN A 722 -26.72 0.60 12.67
N VAL A 723 -27.43 1.14 11.68
CA VAL A 723 -28.28 2.32 11.88
C VAL A 723 -29.57 1.90 12.58
N GLN A 724 -29.67 2.24 13.86
CA GLN A 724 -30.88 2.11 14.67
C GLN A 724 -31.70 3.41 14.69
N HIS A 725 -30.98 4.54 14.68
CA HIS A 725 -31.54 5.88 14.76
C HIS A 725 -31.03 6.74 13.59
N TYR A 726 -31.97 7.24 12.79
CA TYR A 726 -31.70 8.22 11.74
C TYR A 726 -31.42 9.59 12.37
N PRO A 727 -30.82 10.53 11.62
CA PRO A 727 -30.57 11.87 12.10
C PRO A 727 -31.77 12.52 12.78
N PHE A 728 -31.54 13.18 13.91
CA PHE A 728 -32.55 14.05 14.51
C PHE A 728 -32.75 15.29 13.61
N PRO A 729 -33.98 15.78 13.37
CA PRO A 729 -34.28 16.83 12.40
C PRO A 729 -33.89 18.22 12.90
N PHE A 730 -32.59 18.44 13.11
CA PHE A 730 -32.08 19.74 13.50
C PHE A 730 -32.07 20.75 12.36
N PHE A 731 -32.28 20.39 11.09
CA PHE A 731 -31.90 21.19 9.91
C PHE A 731 -30.37 21.17 9.70
N VAL A 732 -29.59 21.74 10.62
CA VAL A 732 -28.10 21.69 10.65
C VAL A 732 -27.56 21.81 12.08
N ARG A 733 -26.31 21.39 12.29
CA ARG A 733 -25.50 21.48 13.52
C ARG A 733 -26.01 20.61 14.67
N GLY A 734 -25.23 19.60 15.03
CA GLY A 734 -25.51 18.62 16.10
C GLY A 734 -26.24 17.38 15.60
N ASP A 735 -26.67 17.37 14.34
CA ASP A 735 -27.17 16.20 13.63
C ASP A 735 -26.11 15.09 13.52
N ASP A 736 -24.86 15.47 13.23
CA ASP A 736 -23.68 14.61 13.24
C ASP A 736 -23.39 13.96 14.61
N VAL A 737 -23.40 14.78 15.66
CA VAL A 737 -23.25 14.35 17.05
C VAL A 737 -24.37 13.40 17.43
N ASN A 738 -25.62 13.77 17.20
CA ASN A 738 -26.75 12.91 17.58
C ASN A 738 -26.72 11.58 16.83
N PHE A 739 -26.46 11.60 15.53
CA PHE A 739 -26.41 10.39 14.72
C PHE A 739 -25.29 9.46 15.16
N SER A 740 -24.07 9.97 15.33
CA SER A 740 -22.95 9.17 15.82
C SER A 740 -23.22 8.62 17.22
N LEU A 741 -23.86 9.42 18.09
CA LEU A 741 -24.06 9.05 19.48
C LEU A 741 -25.32 8.20 19.77
N SER A 742 -26.25 8.11 18.82
CA SER A 742 -27.45 7.28 18.95
C SER A 742 -27.31 5.90 18.29
N ASN A 743 -26.19 5.65 17.62
CA ASN A 743 -25.87 4.39 16.98
C ASN A 743 -24.56 3.81 17.57
N ASP A 744 -24.41 2.50 17.54
CA ASP A 744 -23.27 1.79 18.12
C ASP A 744 -22.16 1.57 17.08
N PHE A 745 -21.58 2.66 16.57
CA PHE A 745 -20.48 2.60 15.61
C PHE A 745 -19.11 2.48 16.29
N LYS A 746 -18.24 1.64 15.74
CA LYS A 746 -16.81 1.57 16.11
C LYS A 746 -16.01 2.50 15.21
N ILE A 747 -15.98 3.78 15.59
CA ILE A 747 -15.36 4.86 14.81
C ILE A 747 -13.83 4.78 14.89
N THR A 748 -13.19 4.73 13.73
CA THR A 748 -11.72 4.77 13.54
C THR A 748 -11.35 5.92 12.60
N THR A 749 -10.24 6.61 12.88
CA THR A 749 -9.65 7.58 11.95
C THR A 749 -8.43 6.95 11.28
N LEU A 750 -8.21 7.22 9.99
CA LEU A 750 -7.08 6.68 9.24
C LEU A 750 -6.19 7.82 8.76
N ASN A 751 -4.88 7.60 8.82
CA ASN A 751 -3.94 8.54 8.25
C ASN A 751 -4.18 8.66 6.74
N GLY A 752 -4.09 9.88 6.20
CA GLY A 752 -4.45 10.19 4.81
C GLY A 752 -5.94 10.18 4.47
N VAL A 753 -6.84 9.77 5.37
CA VAL A 753 -8.29 9.96 5.22
C VAL A 753 -8.67 11.29 5.88
N VAL A 754 -8.66 12.36 5.07
CA VAL A 754 -8.77 13.73 5.56
C VAL A 754 -9.46 14.65 4.55
N THR A 755 -10.19 15.65 5.07
CA THR A 755 -10.81 16.72 4.30
C THR A 755 -10.13 18.06 4.59
N PHE A 756 -9.88 18.86 3.55
CA PHE A 756 -9.48 20.26 3.70
C PHE A 756 -10.74 21.13 3.82
N GLY A 757 -10.98 21.68 5.03
CA GLY A 757 -12.18 22.44 5.37
C GLY A 757 -11.90 23.84 5.92
N GLU A 758 -12.90 24.72 5.90
CA GLU A 758 -12.79 26.06 6.49
C GLU A 758 -12.76 26.00 8.03
N ASP A 759 -12.05 26.94 8.65
CA ASP A 759 -12.00 27.08 10.11
C ASP A 759 -13.37 27.52 10.67
N PHE A 760 -13.85 26.84 11.71
CA PHE A 760 -15.13 27.14 12.36
C PHE A 760 -15.15 28.48 13.11
N THR A 761 -13.99 29.10 13.38
CA THR A 761 -13.86 30.36 14.12
C THR A 761 -14.50 31.57 13.43
N GLU A 762 -14.69 31.55 12.11
CA GLU A 762 -15.33 32.65 11.36
C GLU A 762 -16.85 32.74 11.59
N LYS A 763 -17.48 31.65 12.04
CA LYS A 763 -18.93 31.44 11.95
C LYS A 763 -19.69 31.81 13.24
N GLU A 764 -19.18 32.67 14.13
CA GLU A 764 -19.98 33.14 15.29
C GLU A 764 -21.08 34.15 14.84
N THR A 765 -22.31 33.67 14.64
CA THR A 765 -23.50 34.49 14.33
C THR A 765 -24.64 34.19 15.30
N PRO A 766 -25.62 35.10 15.48
CA PRO A 766 -26.81 34.83 16.30
C PRO A 766 -27.54 33.55 15.91
N LEU A 767 -27.61 33.23 14.60
CA LEU A 767 -28.18 31.99 14.12
C LEU A 767 -27.38 30.77 14.60
N ASN A 768 -26.05 30.79 14.48
CA ASN A 768 -25.23 29.67 14.93
C ASN A 768 -25.29 29.48 16.45
N TRP A 769 -25.41 30.55 17.22
CA TRP A 769 -25.66 30.46 18.67
C TRP A 769 -26.99 29.78 19.01
N TYR A 770 -28.05 30.08 18.25
CA TYR A 770 -29.33 29.38 18.38
C TYR A 770 -29.18 27.89 18.02
N LEU A 771 -28.52 27.60 16.90
CA LEU A 771 -28.33 26.23 16.41
C LEU A 771 -27.51 25.39 17.39
N ASP A 772 -26.47 25.96 17.99
CA ASP A 772 -25.58 25.28 18.93
C ASP A 772 -26.27 25.00 20.29
N LEU A 773 -26.91 25.99 20.93
CA LEU A 773 -27.49 25.75 22.26
C LEU A 773 -28.58 24.67 22.21
N ARG A 774 -29.50 24.74 21.24
CA ARG A 774 -30.60 23.78 21.17
C ARG A 774 -30.09 22.35 20.95
N SER A 775 -29.10 22.14 20.08
CA SER A 775 -28.56 20.79 19.82
C SER A 775 -27.85 20.24 21.05
N HIS A 776 -27.03 21.06 21.71
CA HIS A 776 -26.36 20.67 22.93
C HIS A 776 -27.37 20.25 24.01
N MET A 777 -28.40 21.06 24.25
CA MET A 777 -29.42 20.72 25.23
C MET A 777 -30.19 19.44 24.85
N VAL A 778 -30.58 19.30 23.58
CA VAL A 778 -31.34 18.12 23.11
C VAL A 778 -30.53 16.84 23.26
N HIS A 779 -29.24 16.80 22.90
CA HIS A 779 -28.43 15.58 23.06
C HIS A 779 -28.42 15.04 24.49
N HIS A 780 -28.31 15.94 25.47
CA HIS A 780 -28.29 15.60 26.89
C HIS A 780 -29.67 15.27 27.47
N LEU A 781 -30.76 15.63 26.75
CA LEU A 781 -32.13 15.28 27.11
C LEU A 781 -32.59 13.98 26.42
N SER A 782 -32.13 13.71 25.20
CA SER A 782 -32.60 12.60 24.37
C SER A 782 -31.77 11.34 24.48
N LEU A 783 -30.46 11.43 24.75
CA LEU A 783 -29.57 10.26 24.78
C LEU A 783 -29.25 9.85 26.21
N ASP A 784 -29.55 8.61 26.59
CA ASP A 784 -29.32 8.07 27.94
C ASP A 784 -27.85 8.21 28.37
N ARG A 785 -26.91 7.84 27.49
CA ARG A 785 -25.46 7.92 27.74
C ARG A 785 -24.92 9.34 27.92
N MET A 786 -25.73 10.34 27.58
CA MET A 786 -25.38 11.75 27.69
C MET A 786 -26.05 12.43 28.88
N GLU A 787 -26.75 11.72 29.77
CA GLU A 787 -27.45 12.38 30.87
C GLU A 787 -26.50 13.15 31.81
N VAL A 788 -26.82 14.41 32.10
CA VAL A 788 -26.02 15.30 32.99
C VAL A 788 -26.83 15.91 34.14
N GLY A 789 -28.10 15.53 34.27
CA GLY A 789 -29.04 16.10 35.23
C GLY A 789 -29.40 17.58 34.97
N ARG A 790 -30.41 18.09 35.69
CA ARG A 790 -30.87 19.49 35.60
C ARG A 790 -29.75 20.51 35.79
N LEU A 791 -28.85 20.29 36.75
CA LEU A 791 -27.74 21.21 37.03
C LEU A 791 -26.71 21.21 35.90
N GLY A 792 -26.45 20.06 35.26
CA GLY A 792 -25.56 19.98 34.11
C GLY A 792 -26.11 20.76 32.91
N LEU A 793 -27.41 20.59 32.65
CA LEU A 793 -28.12 21.30 31.57
C LEU A 793 -28.12 22.83 31.81
N LEU A 794 -28.38 23.28 33.05
CA LEU A 794 -28.32 24.70 33.41
C LEU A 794 -26.91 25.28 33.35
N LYS A 795 -25.87 24.51 33.74
CA LYS A 795 -24.47 24.94 33.62
C LYS A 795 -24.08 25.20 32.16
N MET A 796 -24.62 24.42 31.24
CA MET A 796 -24.42 24.61 29.81
C MET A 796 -25.07 25.90 29.32
N ALA A 797 -26.36 26.11 29.61
CA ALA A 797 -27.04 27.36 29.28
C ALA A 797 -26.34 28.60 29.89
N LEU A 798 -25.82 28.46 31.12
CA LEU A 798 -25.03 29.49 31.79
C LEU A 798 -23.72 29.82 31.05
N SER A 799 -23.07 28.82 30.43
CA SER A 799 -21.86 29.03 29.62
C SER A 799 -22.15 29.90 28.39
N PHE A 800 -23.24 29.61 27.67
CA PHE A 800 -23.70 30.39 26.52
C PHE A 800 -24.08 31.82 26.93
N PHE A 801 -24.79 31.97 28.05
CA PHE A 801 -25.11 33.27 28.62
C PHE A 801 -23.86 34.09 28.93
N LYS A 802 -22.90 33.51 29.67
CA LYS A 802 -21.65 34.18 30.09
C LYS A 802 -20.81 34.63 28.89
N ARG A 803 -20.69 33.81 27.85
CA ARG A 803 -19.90 34.14 26.65
C ARG A 803 -20.46 35.35 25.91
N ASN A 804 -21.78 35.41 25.73
CA ASN A 804 -22.43 36.48 24.96
C ASN A 804 -22.63 37.76 25.79
N ILE A 805 -23.00 37.66 27.07
CA ILE A 805 -23.19 38.84 27.93
C ILE A 805 -21.88 39.61 28.14
N ALA A 806 -20.76 38.91 28.29
CA ALA A 806 -19.44 39.52 28.42
C ALA A 806 -19.03 40.30 27.16
N LYS A 807 -19.52 39.88 25.99
CA LYS A 807 -19.27 40.50 24.68
C LYS A 807 -20.30 41.58 24.30
N PHE A 808 -21.28 41.88 25.17
CA PHE A 808 -22.42 42.76 24.87
C PHE A 808 -23.23 42.34 23.63
N GLN A 809 -23.20 41.04 23.29
CA GLN A 809 -23.92 40.46 22.17
C GLN A 809 -25.35 40.11 22.58
N TYR A 810 -26.19 41.14 22.76
CA TYR A 810 -27.56 40.96 23.23
C TYR A 810 -28.48 40.30 22.18
N GLU A 811 -28.24 40.53 20.88
CA GLU A 811 -29.04 39.92 19.81
C GLU A 811 -28.69 38.43 19.68
N SER A 812 -27.42 38.07 19.87
CA SER A 812 -27.02 36.66 20.06
C SER A 812 -27.65 36.05 21.32
N LEU A 813 -27.72 36.77 22.45
CA LEU A 813 -28.42 36.27 23.65
C LEU A 813 -29.92 36.04 23.40
N ASP A 814 -30.59 36.92 22.69
CA ASP A 814 -32.01 36.72 22.35
C ASP A 814 -32.20 35.49 21.46
N ALA A 815 -31.27 35.20 20.54
CA ALA A 815 -31.27 33.97 19.76
C ALA A 815 -30.98 32.71 20.62
N VAL A 816 -30.08 32.81 21.59
CA VAL A 816 -29.84 31.75 22.61
C VAL A 816 -31.10 31.49 23.43
N TYR A 817 -31.83 32.52 23.85
CA TYR A 817 -33.08 32.33 24.59
C TYR A 817 -34.20 31.75 23.73
N LEU A 818 -34.28 32.12 22.46
CA LEU A 818 -35.20 31.49 21.51
C LEU A 818 -34.91 29.98 21.39
N ALA A 819 -33.64 29.59 21.27
CA ALA A 819 -33.23 28.19 21.25
C ALA A 819 -33.66 27.45 22.52
N TRP A 820 -33.45 28.06 23.68
CA TRP A 820 -33.86 27.47 24.95
C TRP A 820 -35.39 27.33 25.04
N GLU A 821 -36.15 28.35 24.66
CA GLU A 821 -37.61 28.32 24.62
C GLU A 821 -38.13 27.22 23.69
N ASP A 822 -37.49 27.02 22.54
CA ASP A 822 -37.82 25.97 21.59
C ASP A 822 -37.52 24.57 22.13
N VAL A 823 -36.44 24.40 22.90
CA VAL A 823 -36.17 23.15 23.64
C VAL A 823 -37.25 22.88 24.70
N LEU A 824 -37.74 23.92 25.38
CA LEU A 824 -38.81 23.76 26.37
C LEU A 824 -40.17 23.37 25.77
N LYS A 825 -40.36 23.52 24.45
CA LYS A 825 -41.57 23.06 23.74
C LYS A 825 -41.54 21.54 23.48
N GLY A 826 -40.42 20.87 23.69
CA GLY A 826 -40.27 19.42 23.52
C GLY A 826 -39.93 18.99 22.08
N PRO A 827 -39.80 17.67 21.84
CA PRO A 827 -39.31 17.12 20.57
C PRO A 827 -40.25 17.38 19.38
N ASP A 828 -41.57 17.50 19.61
CA ASP A 828 -42.54 17.75 18.54
C ASP A 828 -42.39 19.12 17.90
N PHE A 829 -41.82 20.10 18.62
CA PHE A 829 -41.44 21.35 17.99
C PHE A 829 -40.45 21.13 16.85
N PHE A 830 -39.43 20.29 17.05
CA PHE A 830 -38.42 19.98 16.03
C PHE A 830 -39.02 19.15 14.90
N ALA A 831 -39.89 18.19 15.21
CA ALA A 831 -40.59 17.38 14.20
C ALA A 831 -41.47 18.24 13.25
N ASN A 832 -42.13 19.26 13.80
CA ASN A 832 -43.00 20.15 13.05
C ASN A 832 -42.26 21.28 12.33
N ASN A 833 -41.01 21.57 12.72
CA ASN A 833 -40.20 22.68 12.20
C ASN A 833 -38.83 22.21 11.68
N ALA A 834 -38.80 21.06 10.99
CA ALA A 834 -37.56 20.43 10.50
C ALA A 834 -36.77 21.30 9.49
N ASP A 835 -37.44 22.23 8.80
CA ASP A 835 -36.83 23.19 7.87
C ASP A 835 -36.19 24.42 8.56
N ALA A 836 -36.41 24.56 9.87
CA ALA A 836 -36.05 25.70 10.71
C ALA A 836 -36.44 27.08 10.12
N SER A 837 -37.44 27.17 9.23
CA SER A 837 -37.75 28.39 8.49
C SER A 837 -38.25 29.51 9.41
N GLY A 838 -39.14 29.17 10.35
CA GLY A 838 -39.66 30.09 11.37
C GLY A 838 -38.55 30.66 12.27
N ALA A 839 -37.66 29.81 12.78
CA ALA A 839 -36.55 30.24 13.63
C ALA A 839 -35.57 31.15 12.87
N ARG A 840 -35.23 30.81 11.62
CA ARG A 840 -34.37 31.64 10.76
C ARG A 840 -34.97 33.01 10.50
N ALA A 841 -36.28 33.08 10.22
CA ALA A 841 -37.00 34.34 10.02
C ALA A 841 -37.03 35.19 11.30
N ALA A 842 -37.33 34.57 12.44
CA ALA A 842 -37.35 35.24 13.74
C ALA A 842 -35.97 35.83 14.09
N ILE A 843 -34.90 35.05 13.94
CA ILE A 843 -33.54 35.51 14.22
C ILE A 843 -33.13 36.63 13.26
N LYS A 844 -33.44 36.51 11.96
CA LYS A 844 -33.16 37.59 11.00
C LYS A 844 -33.84 38.91 11.40
N ALA A 845 -35.04 38.86 11.97
CA ALA A 845 -35.74 40.04 12.48
C ALA A 845 -35.13 40.61 13.78
N LEU A 846 -34.45 39.77 14.58
CA LEU A 846 -33.76 40.18 15.81
C LEU A 846 -32.44 40.91 15.51
N VAL A 847 -31.69 40.49 14.48
CA VAL A 847 -30.35 41.03 14.19
C VAL A 847 -30.42 42.42 13.57
N LYS A 848 -29.81 43.40 14.26
CA LYS A 848 -29.74 44.80 13.82
C LYS A 848 -28.32 45.35 13.92
N ASN A 849 -27.66 45.13 15.07
CA ASN A 849 -26.33 45.67 15.37
C ASN A 849 -25.22 44.64 15.19
N GLU A 850 -25.53 43.35 15.29
CA GLU A 850 -24.56 42.24 15.17
C GLU A 850 -24.37 41.75 13.72
N SER A 851 -24.60 42.63 12.74
CA SER A 851 -24.37 42.37 11.32
C SER A 851 -23.08 43.04 10.85
N PHE A 852 -22.30 42.32 10.04
CA PHE A 852 -21.04 42.83 9.49
C PHE A 852 -21.28 44.01 8.55
N LYS A 853 -20.59 45.12 8.83
CA LYS A 853 -20.55 46.33 8.02
C LYS A 853 -19.12 46.60 7.53
N PRO A 854 -18.91 47.28 6.40
CA PRO A 854 -17.58 47.68 5.93
C PRO A 854 -16.80 48.48 6.97
N ALA A 855 -15.48 48.35 7.00
CA ALA A 855 -14.57 48.98 7.97
C ALA A 855 -14.78 50.50 8.08
N GLY A 856 -15.04 51.18 6.96
CA GLY A 856 -15.32 52.64 6.94
C GLY A 856 -16.64 53.06 7.59
N GLN A 857 -17.51 52.12 7.95
CA GLN A 857 -18.81 52.37 8.61
C GLN A 857 -18.83 51.91 10.08
N ILE A 858 -17.69 51.47 10.61
CA ILE A 858 -17.56 50.99 11.99
C ILE A 858 -16.47 51.76 12.73
N ASP A 859 -16.68 51.93 14.03
CA ASP A 859 -15.71 52.58 14.89
C ASP A 859 -14.60 51.60 15.23
N THR A 860 -13.41 51.83 14.65
CA THR A 860 -12.19 51.03 14.86
C THR A 860 -11.16 51.75 15.74
N THR A 861 -11.52 52.85 16.41
CA THR A 861 -10.57 53.65 17.20
C THR A 861 -10.51 53.14 18.63
N PRO A 862 -9.45 52.43 19.06
CA PRO A 862 -9.40 51.88 20.42
C PRO A 862 -9.34 53.00 21.48
N ARG A 863 -10.01 52.78 22.61
CA ARG A 863 -9.98 53.69 23.78
C ARG A 863 -9.60 52.91 25.03
N LYS A 864 -8.58 53.37 25.77
CA LYS A 864 -8.21 52.78 27.07
C LYS A 864 -9.28 53.06 28.12
N GLY A 865 -9.66 52.04 28.88
CA GLY A 865 -10.59 52.16 30.01
C GLY A 865 -9.86 52.34 31.35
N LEU A 866 -10.60 52.72 32.39
CA LEU A 866 -10.04 52.88 33.74
C LEU A 866 -9.38 51.59 34.26
N LEU A 867 -10.01 50.44 34.00
CA LEU A 867 -9.53 49.13 34.45
C LEU A 867 -8.28 48.64 33.69
N ASP A 868 -7.89 49.29 32.58
CA ASP A 868 -6.64 48.95 31.89
C ASP A 868 -5.39 49.36 32.69
N ARG A 869 -5.54 50.27 33.65
CA ARG A 869 -4.47 50.64 34.59
C ARG A 869 -4.25 49.59 35.68
N LEU A 870 -5.14 48.60 35.80
CA LEU A 870 -5.13 47.56 36.84
C LEU A 870 -5.29 46.15 36.23
N PRO A 871 -4.31 45.68 35.44
CA PRO A 871 -4.45 44.46 34.64
C PRO A 871 -4.77 43.20 35.46
N GLY A 872 -4.18 43.05 36.66
CA GLY A 872 -4.44 41.91 37.55
C GLY A 872 -5.87 41.87 38.15
N LEU A 873 -6.51 43.04 38.32
CA LEU A 873 -7.87 43.15 38.85
C LEU A 873 -8.93 43.19 37.74
N ARG A 874 -8.57 43.62 36.52
CA ARG A 874 -9.48 43.74 35.37
C ARG A 874 -10.26 42.45 35.10
N ARG A 875 -9.58 41.30 35.09
CA ARG A 875 -10.23 39.99 34.89
C ARG A 875 -11.18 39.64 36.03
N LYS A 876 -10.73 39.79 37.29
CA LYS A 876 -11.55 39.47 38.47
C LYS A 876 -12.82 40.33 38.50
N ILE A 877 -12.68 41.63 38.31
CA ILE A 877 -13.79 42.58 38.24
C ILE A 877 -14.70 42.27 37.05
N GLY A 878 -14.13 42.00 35.87
CA GLY A 878 -14.88 41.62 34.67
C GLY A 878 -15.74 40.37 34.89
N VAL A 879 -15.19 39.33 35.51
CA VAL A 879 -15.94 38.09 35.80
C VAL A 879 -17.06 38.34 36.82
N LEU A 880 -16.78 39.01 37.94
CA LEU A 880 -17.76 39.24 39.00
C LEU A 880 -18.89 40.18 38.59
N THR A 881 -18.64 41.10 37.66
CA THR A 881 -19.59 42.15 37.28
C THR A 881 -20.20 41.96 35.90
N LEU A 882 -20.01 40.78 35.29
CA LEU A 882 -20.39 40.45 33.92
C LEU A 882 -19.87 41.47 32.89
N ASN A 883 -18.60 41.84 32.96
CA ASN A 883 -17.98 42.90 32.17
C ASN A 883 -18.55 44.31 32.47
N GLY A 884 -18.75 44.62 33.76
CA GLY A 884 -19.15 45.94 34.22
C GLY A 884 -20.64 46.26 34.12
N HIS A 885 -21.53 45.26 33.93
CA HIS A 885 -22.98 45.49 34.00
C HIS A 885 -23.44 45.93 35.39
N PHE A 886 -22.80 45.42 36.44
CA PHE A 886 -23.10 45.74 37.85
C PHE A 886 -22.21 46.84 38.46
N LEU A 887 -21.45 47.56 37.63
CA LEU A 887 -20.61 48.66 38.09
C LEU A 887 -21.14 50.01 37.61
N PRO A 888 -21.25 51.02 38.50
CA PRO A 888 -21.70 52.35 38.12
C PRO A 888 -20.70 53.02 37.17
N PHE A 889 -21.21 53.88 36.28
CA PHE A 889 -20.43 54.72 35.35
C PHE A 889 -19.50 54.02 34.34
N THR A 890 -19.45 52.69 34.33
CA THR A 890 -18.60 51.90 33.40
C THR A 890 -18.99 52.01 31.94
N SER A 891 -20.20 52.50 31.61
CA SER A 891 -20.57 52.87 30.23
C SER A 891 -19.74 54.05 29.70
N ARG A 892 -19.27 54.94 30.58
CA ARG A 892 -18.40 56.08 30.24
C ARG A 892 -16.92 55.75 30.46
N LEU A 893 -16.61 55.04 31.55
CA LEU A 893 -15.24 54.76 32.01
C LEU A 893 -14.62 53.49 31.40
N GLY A 894 -15.40 52.68 30.68
CA GLY A 894 -14.94 51.43 30.06
C GLY A 894 -14.12 51.65 28.78
N ALA A 895 -13.35 50.63 28.42
CA ALA A 895 -12.54 50.63 27.21
C ALA A 895 -13.39 50.49 25.94
N HIS A 896 -12.90 51.01 24.81
CA HIS A 896 -13.34 50.55 23.49
C HIS A 896 -12.28 49.60 22.95
N ARG A 897 -12.65 48.33 22.77
CA ARG A 897 -11.74 47.27 22.35
C ARG A 897 -12.03 46.84 20.93
N ILE A 898 -10.96 46.60 20.16
CA ILE A 898 -11.02 46.01 18.84
C ILE A 898 -10.54 44.57 18.95
N VAL A 899 -11.38 43.62 18.54
CA VAL A 899 -11.14 42.19 18.68
C VAL A 899 -11.03 41.58 17.28
N PRO A 900 -9.83 41.19 16.85
CA PRO A 900 -9.63 40.43 15.62
C PRO A 900 -10.33 39.08 15.67
N ALA A 901 -10.61 38.49 14.50
CA ALA A 901 -11.27 37.19 14.38
C ALA A 901 -10.65 36.10 15.27
N ALA A 902 -9.31 35.97 15.24
CA ALA A 902 -8.56 35.00 16.04
C ALA A 902 -8.74 35.14 17.56
N SER A 903 -9.09 36.34 18.05
CA SER A 903 -9.26 36.62 19.48
C SER A 903 -10.70 36.60 19.96
N ARG A 904 -11.69 36.34 19.09
CA ARG A 904 -13.12 36.36 19.44
C ARG A 904 -13.48 35.33 20.51
N GLY A 905 -12.79 34.20 20.57
CA GLY A 905 -13.00 33.17 21.58
C GLY A 905 -12.47 33.54 22.97
N HIS A 906 -11.53 34.49 23.06
CA HIS A 906 -10.82 34.81 24.30
C HIS A 906 -11.52 35.92 25.08
N LEU A 907 -12.17 35.56 26.20
CA LEU A 907 -12.84 36.56 27.05
C LEU A 907 -11.87 37.60 27.66
N GLU A 908 -10.58 37.27 27.75
CA GLU A 908 -9.56 38.23 28.20
C GLU A 908 -9.46 39.46 27.27
N ALA A 909 -9.78 39.29 25.99
CA ALA A 909 -9.77 40.37 25.01
C ALA A 909 -10.95 41.34 25.18
N VAL A 910 -11.95 41.04 26.01
CA VAL A 910 -13.16 41.88 26.17
C VAL A 910 -13.34 42.50 27.54
N TRP A 911 -12.62 42.04 28.58
CA TRP A 911 -12.82 42.50 29.95
C TRP A 911 -12.56 44.01 30.14
N GLY A 912 -13.39 44.68 30.93
CA GLY A 912 -13.31 46.12 31.19
C GLY A 912 -13.77 47.01 30.03
N ALA A 913 -14.42 46.45 29.01
CA ALA A 913 -14.93 47.21 27.88
C ALA A 913 -16.28 47.89 28.21
N SER A 914 -16.57 49.00 27.54
CA SER A 914 -17.91 49.58 27.36
C SER A 914 -18.40 49.48 25.92
N GLN A 915 -17.48 49.24 24.97
CA GLN A 915 -17.73 49.09 23.55
C GLN A 915 -16.73 48.07 22.98
N ILE A 916 -17.18 47.18 22.12
CA ILE A 916 -16.33 46.15 21.50
C ILE A 916 -16.64 46.08 20.00
N THR A 917 -15.61 46.25 19.17
CA THR A 917 -15.69 46.07 17.72
C THR A 917 -15.06 44.74 17.34
N PHE A 918 -15.83 43.87 16.69
CA PHE A 918 -15.37 42.57 16.20
C PHE A 918 -15.06 42.66 14.71
N LEU A 919 -13.84 42.31 14.32
CA LEU A 919 -13.38 42.33 12.91
C LEU A 919 -13.38 40.93 12.31
N ASN A 920 -13.71 40.77 11.03
CA ASN A 920 -13.51 39.53 10.28
C ASN A 920 -12.02 39.24 10.04
N ILE A 921 -11.69 38.10 9.41
CA ILE A 921 -10.29 37.71 9.20
C ILE A 921 -9.54 38.74 8.36
N ALA A 922 -10.13 39.22 7.28
CA ALA A 922 -9.53 40.24 6.41
C ALA A 922 -9.43 41.63 7.08
N GLY A 923 -10.16 41.87 8.17
CA GLY A 923 -10.22 43.16 8.84
C GLY A 923 -11.01 44.25 8.08
N ASP A 924 -11.57 43.93 6.92
CA ASP A 924 -12.31 44.86 6.05
C ASP A 924 -13.77 45.02 6.46
N LYS A 925 -14.29 44.14 7.34
CA LYS A 925 -15.66 44.19 7.86
C LYS A 925 -15.68 43.93 9.36
N GLY A 926 -16.66 44.50 10.03
CA GLY A 926 -16.87 44.26 11.45
C GLY A 926 -18.23 44.72 11.94
N TYR A 927 -18.48 44.51 13.23
CA TYR A 927 -19.66 45.06 13.90
C TYR A 927 -19.28 45.51 15.31
N THR A 928 -20.04 46.47 15.85
CA THR A 928 -19.77 47.06 17.16
C THR A 928 -20.91 46.78 18.12
N THR A 929 -20.55 46.27 19.30
CA THR A 929 -21.47 46.07 20.42
C THR A 929 -21.17 47.09 21.52
N ARG A 930 -22.20 47.48 22.28
CA ARG A 930 -22.10 48.49 23.34
C ARG A 930 -22.79 48.01 24.60
N LYS A 931 -22.15 48.22 25.75
CA LYS A 931 -22.71 47.87 27.04
C LYS A 931 -24.00 48.65 27.31
N SER A 932 -25.05 47.94 27.73
CA SER A 932 -26.30 48.50 28.23
C SER A 932 -26.71 47.77 29.51
N THR A 933 -26.70 48.47 30.63
CA THR A 933 -27.12 47.90 31.93
C THR A 933 -28.58 47.44 31.90
N ALA A 934 -29.47 48.19 31.25
CA ALA A 934 -30.88 47.81 31.10
C ALA A 934 -31.05 46.51 30.30
N LYS A 935 -30.37 46.38 29.14
CA LYS A 935 -30.39 45.15 28.35
C LYS A 935 -29.78 43.97 29.11
N GLY A 936 -28.67 44.20 29.82
CA GLY A 936 -28.02 43.16 30.63
C GLY A 936 -28.88 42.67 31.80
N LEU A 937 -29.58 43.57 32.51
CA LEU A 937 -30.51 43.18 33.57
C LEU A 937 -31.70 42.40 33.01
N ARG A 938 -32.28 42.85 31.90
CA ARG A 938 -33.36 42.12 31.21
C ARG A 938 -32.90 40.72 30.79
N ALA A 939 -31.70 40.62 30.21
CA ALA A 939 -31.12 39.35 29.81
C ALA A 939 -30.91 38.44 31.03
N LEU A 940 -30.41 38.95 32.16
CA LEU A 940 -30.26 38.16 33.38
C LEU A 940 -31.60 37.67 33.93
N LEU A 941 -32.62 38.54 33.99
CA LEU A 941 -33.95 38.14 34.45
C LEU A 941 -34.53 37.04 33.56
N ARG A 942 -34.42 37.17 32.23
CA ARG A 942 -34.87 36.12 31.29
C ARG A 942 -34.10 34.81 31.48
N PHE A 943 -32.78 34.87 31.71
CA PHE A 943 -31.97 33.70 32.04
C PHE A 943 -32.48 32.99 33.30
N LEU A 944 -32.75 33.73 34.38
CA LEU A 944 -33.23 33.18 35.64
C LEU A 944 -34.63 32.55 35.48
N THR A 945 -35.53 33.20 34.74
CA THR A 945 -36.86 32.66 34.44
C THR A 945 -36.79 31.35 33.65
N LEU A 946 -35.98 31.30 32.59
CA LEU A 946 -35.79 30.07 31.81
C LEU A 946 -35.10 28.98 32.63
N SER A 947 -34.16 29.35 33.51
CA SER A 947 -33.52 28.41 34.44
C SER A 947 -34.52 27.77 35.37
N ALA A 948 -35.41 28.56 35.99
CA ALA A 948 -36.45 28.06 36.89
C ALA A 948 -37.43 27.13 36.15
N ARG A 949 -37.90 27.54 34.96
CA ARG A 949 -38.79 26.70 34.11
C ARG A 949 -38.14 25.38 33.74
N THR A 950 -36.86 25.39 33.36
CA THR A 950 -36.11 24.19 33.00
C THR A 950 -35.90 23.28 34.20
N ALA A 951 -35.55 23.85 35.36
CA ALA A 951 -35.35 23.07 36.58
C ALA A 951 -36.63 22.35 37.01
N TRP A 952 -37.79 22.99 36.82
CA TRP A 952 -39.10 22.42 37.13
C TRP A 952 -39.54 21.37 36.11
N ALA A 953 -39.35 21.63 34.81
CA ALA A 953 -39.81 20.75 33.74
C ALA A 953 -38.80 19.64 33.35
N TYR A 954 -37.63 19.55 34.01
CA TYR A 954 -36.50 18.72 33.55
C TYR A 954 -36.87 17.24 33.34
N ASP A 955 -37.50 16.61 34.32
CA ASP A 955 -37.82 15.17 34.26
C ASP A 955 -38.88 14.87 33.18
N ASP A 956 -39.85 15.76 33.01
CA ASP A 956 -40.87 15.67 31.96
C ASP A 956 -40.27 15.88 30.57
N LEU A 957 -39.39 16.87 30.42
CA LEU A 957 -38.67 17.14 29.17
C LEU A 957 -37.79 15.95 28.80
N ARG A 958 -37.02 15.40 29.76
CA ARG A 958 -36.16 14.23 29.51
C ARG A 958 -36.99 13.04 29.03
N ARG A 959 -38.11 12.72 29.69
CA ARG A 959 -39.02 11.65 29.27
C ARG A 959 -39.59 11.91 27.87
N ALA A 960 -40.07 13.13 27.63
CA ALA A 960 -40.63 13.51 26.33
C ALA A 960 -39.57 13.39 25.22
N TYR A 961 -38.35 13.90 25.43
CA TYR A 961 -37.28 13.85 24.43
C TYR A 961 -36.80 12.43 24.12
N ARG A 962 -36.71 11.54 25.11
CA ARG A 962 -36.36 10.13 24.86
C ARG A 962 -37.41 9.44 24.01
N GLN A 963 -38.69 9.54 24.40
CA GLN A 963 -39.81 8.97 23.64
C GLN A 963 -39.93 9.59 22.24
N GLY A 964 -39.74 10.90 22.13
CA GLY A 964 -39.79 11.63 20.88
C GLY A 964 -38.61 11.28 19.96
N HIS A 965 -37.40 11.10 20.50
CA HIS A 965 -36.22 10.70 19.73
C HIS A 965 -36.44 9.33 19.09
N ASP A 966 -36.89 8.33 19.87
CA ASP A 966 -37.21 6.99 19.37
C ASP A 966 -38.25 6.97 18.24
N ARG A 967 -39.17 7.96 18.22
CA ARG A 967 -40.21 8.12 17.19
C ARG A 967 -39.70 8.88 15.96
N ILE A 968 -39.02 10.00 16.16
CA ILE A 968 -38.65 10.96 15.11
C ILE A 968 -37.40 10.47 14.36
N CYS A 969 -36.49 9.79 15.03
CA CYS A 969 -35.26 9.23 14.43
C CYS A 969 -35.50 7.88 13.76
N ARG A 970 -36.70 7.62 13.22
CA ARG A 970 -37.03 6.38 12.50
C ARG A 970 -37.21 6.66 11.03
N ARG A 971 -36.86 5.67 10.21
CA ARG A 971 -37.09 5.66 8.76
C ARG A 971 -38.53 6.03 8.41
N ALA A 972 -39.50 5.43 9.10
CA ALA A 972 -40.94 5.66 8.87
C ALA A 972 -41.37 7.12 9.07
N TRP A 973 -40.70 7.87 9.95
CA TRP A 973 -40.97 9.29 10.16
C TRP A 973 -40.37 10.16 9.05
N TRP A 974 -39.14 9.84 8.62
CA TRP A 974 -38.42 10.62 7.60
C TRP A 974 -39.00 10.48 6.19
N ARG A 975 -39.49 9.30 5.80
CA ARG A 975 -40.03 9.05 4.45
C ARG A 975 -41.07 10.09 3.99
N PRO A 976 -42.19 10.31 4.70
CA PRO A 976 -43.19 11.29 4.26
C PRO A 976 -42.64 12.72 4.24
N LYS A 977 -41.70 13.06 5.15
CA LYS A 977 -41.06 14.38 5.18
C LYS A 977 -40.18 14.64 3.97
N LEU A 978 -39.60 13.59 3.39
CA LEU A 978 -38.75 13.63 2.21
C LEU A 978 -39.52 13.41 0.89
N GLY A 979 -40.86 13.40 0.94
CA GLY A 979 -41.70 13.15 -0.22
C GLY A 979 -41.58 11.71 -0.77
N LEU A 980 -41.18 10.76 0.09
CA LEU A 980 -41.10 9.34 -0.25
C LEU A 980 -42.37 8.60 0.15
N ASP A 981 -42.80 7.65 -0.68
CA ASP A 981 -43.93 6.77 -0.41
C ASP A 981 -43.70 6.00 0.91
N PRO A 982 -44.59 6.08 1.91
CA PRO A 982 -44.43 5.36 3.17
C PRO A 982 -44.40 3.83 3.03
N ASP A 983 -45.04 3.26 1.99
CA ASP A 983 -45.28 1.81 1.88
C ASP A 983 -44.31 1.07 0.96
N ARG A 984 -43.50 1.80 0.18
CA ARG A 984 -42.48 1.21 -0.70
C ARG A 984 -41.34 0.60 0.13
N GLN A 985 -41.38 -0.71 0.36
CA GLN A 985 -40.28 -1.47 0.97
C GLN A 985 -39.00 -1.35 0.11
N PRO A 986 -37.81 -1.43 0.75
CA PRO A 986 -36.52 -1.36 0.05
C PRO A 986 -36.40 -2.41 -1.04
#